data_AF-A0A2V2ZBM4-F1
#
_entry.id   AF-A0A2V2ZBM4-F1
#
_cell.length_a   1.000
_cell.length_b   1.000
_cell.length_c   1.000
_cell.angle_alpha   90.00
_cell.angle_beta   90.00
_cell.angle_gamma   90.00
#
_symmetry.space_group_name_H-M   'P 1'
#
loop_
_entity.id
_entity.type
_entity.pdbx_description
1 polymer ?
#
loop_
_entity_poly.entity_id
_entity_poly.type
_entity_poly.pdbx_seq_one_letter_code
_entity_poly.pdbx_strand_id
1 'polypeptide(L)'
;MSNTPGNSQAASFRPTQNADGISENHHTGINRLVKLSLVIEGKIIKYYKHFRLKQSTRRHHEFTLTLAHDTLGDRQTHSLEEANKFLGKRLTAVISYKDIDNSPERTFVGVITGVGFSQEHMSLGNIVLTGYSPTILLDGAPHIQSFGGDQPVNIGIIAEEVIKQGIDKSRFDIRVDANNFSQIIYSSQYDETHYNYLARMAEAYGEQFYYDGEVLHFGKLPAQNKPITLTYGSSANEIKVELKAVHTKPQFYGYNSNKNERLTSGSTPIKHVSDLAKTAYSHNDTIYKTPALQIAPIKATTHLDVEYSQKSASGSEAVNVFSVSGNTTVPFLHPGCVADVQMRKQDSNETSYFTRIMITESEHEIDTIGHYKGSFVGIAADTGFLPKPEYTIPKAEPQTATVISNTDPEGQGRIQVRFDWQTNDTTHFIRMMSPDAGGTDQITQNRGYVAIPEVGDQVMVNFVHSHPDRPFVMGGMFHGGVALGGGVNNHLKSIQTRSGIRILMNDEEGSVTILDPSGNTYFMDGQGNISMKAPKNFTLNAGDNINITAGKEISIGAGASITSTANDNIVSIAGKDMKLTASGDITETSDTRTEMIEKEFKRQSETSNEIAGEISMFSQLENMTMQSGKIVEFNSAEKSKLF
;
A
#
# COMPACT_ATOMS: atom_id res chain seq x y z
N MET A 1 -27.04 41.73 -9.30
CA MET A 1 -25.72 42.06 -8.71
C MET A 1 -25.42 41.04 -7.64
N SER A 2 -24.61 40.03 -7.94
CA SER A 2 -24.06 39.13 -6.94
C SER A 2 -22.61 38.83 -7.32
N ASN A 3 -21.70 39.29 -6.46
CA ASN A 3 -20.26 39.25 -6.65
C ASN A 3 -19.74 37.82 -6.62
N THR A 4 -19.14 37.40 -7.72
CA THR A 4 -18.25 36.24 -7.79
C THR A 4 -16.94 36.61 -7.06
N PRO A 5 -16.44 35.84 -6.09
CA PRO A 5 -15.13 36.07 -5.51
C PRO A 5 -14.07 35.78 -6.58
N GLY A 6 -13.21 36.76 -6.85
CA GLY A 6 -12.14 36.64 -7.84
C GLY A 6 -11.15 35.53 -7.46
N ASN A 7 -10.85 34.68 -8.43
CA ASN A 7 -9.67 33.83 -8.43
C ASN A 7 -8.43 34.68 -8.17
N SER A 8 -7.82 34.55 -6.99
CA SER A 8 -6.45 34.97 -6.76
C SER A 8 -5.54 34.08 -7.61
N GLN A 9 -5.17 34.55 -8.80
CA GLN A 9 -4.08 33.93 -9.57
C GLN A 9 -2.83 33.93 -8.69
N ALA A 10 -2.37 32.75 -8.30
CA ALA A 10 -1.08 32.58 -7.65
C ALA A 10 -0.01 33.24 -8.54
N ALA A 11 0.79 34.14 -7.96
CA ALA A 11 1.89 34.78 -8.67
C ALA A 11 2.82 33.70 -9.23
N SER A 12 3.02 33.67 -10.54
CA SER A 12 3.92 32.70 -11.16
C SER A 12 5.35 32.98 -10.70
N PHE A 13 6.01 31.96 -10.14
CA PHE A 13 7.43 32.04 -9.76
C PHE A 13 8.26 32.51 -10.95
N ARG A 14 9.11 33.52 -10.73
CA ARG A 14 10.05 34.03 -11.73
C ARG A 14 11.47 33.85 -11.19
N PRO A 15 12.36 33.15 -11.90
CA PRO A 15 13.74 33.01 -11.47
C PRO A 15 14.45 34.37 -11.49
N THR A 16 15.35 34.58 -10.53
CA THR A 16 16.18 35.79 -10.46
C THR A 16 17.05 35.93 -11.71
N GLN A 17 17.05 37.11 -12.33
CA GLN A 17 17.78 37.38 -13.57
C GLN A 17 19.02 38.23 -13.28
N ASN A 18 20.10 37.58 -12.84
CA ASN A 18 21.35 38.27 -12.48
C ASN A 18 22.40 38.32 -13.60
N ALA A 19 22.25 37.55 -14.67
CA ALA A 19 23.30 37.39 -15.68
C ALA A 19 23.75 38.72 -16.32
N ASP A 20 22.81 39.62 -16.63
CA ASP A 20 23.12 40.92 -17.23
C ASP A 20 23.86 41.84 -16.24
N GLY A 21 23.33 41.98 -15.02
CA GLY A 21 23.99 42.76 -13.96
C GLY A 21 25.37 42.21 -13.58
N ILE A 22 25.59 40.89 -13.65
CA ILE A 22 26.91 40.29 -13.44
C ILE A 22 27.87 40.67 -14.58
N SER A 23 27.40 40.59 -15.83
CA SER A 23 28.19 40.90 -17.02
C SER A 23 28.58 42.38 -17.08
N GLU A 24 27.65 43.29 -16.82
CA GLU A 24 27.89 44.75 -16.77
C GLU A 24 28.93 45.14 -15.72
N ASN A 25 28.99 44.38 -14.63
CA ASN A 25 29.95 44.61 -13.55
C ASN A 25 31.22 43.77 -13.69
N HIS A 26 31.40 42.98 -14.73
CA HIS A 26 32.60 42.17 -14.90
C HIS A 26 33.80 42.99 -15.42
N HIS A 27 34.94 42.91 -14.75
CA HIS A 27 36.21 43.48 -15.22
C HIS A 27 37.33 42.45 -15.10
N THR A 28 37.97 42.14 -16.24
CA THR A 28 39.06 41.16 -16.29
C THR A 28 40.19 41.53 -15.33
N GLY A 29 40.57 40.59 -14.46
CA GLY A 29 41.65 40.76 -13.49
C GLY A 29 41.26 41.50 -12.20
N ILE A 30 40.01 41.93 -12.05
CA ILE A 30 39.51 42.57 -10.82
C ILE A 30 38.47 41.67 -10.14
N ASN A 31 38.82 41.14 -8.97
CA ASN A 31 37.85 40.49 -8.09
C ASN A 31 37.15 41.57 -7.27
N ARG A 32 35.84 41.75 -7.51
CA ARG A 32 35.05 42.71 -6.76
C ARG A 32 34.84 42.25 -5.32
N LEU A 33 34.86 43.22 -4.41
CA LEU A 33 34.42 43.00 -3.04
C LEU A 33 32.91 42.79 -3.01
N VAL A 34 32.48 41.91 -2.12
CA VAL A 34 31.10 41.55 -1.89
C VAL A 34 30.60 42.24 -0.63
N LYS A 35 29.37 42.76 -0.70
CA LYS A 35 28.61 43.24 0.44
C LYS A 35 27.60 42.17 0.82
N LEU A 36 27.73 41.66 2.05
CA LEU A 36 26.80 40.74 2.67
C LEU A 36 25.90 41.52 3.64
N SER A 37 24.60 41.55 3.35
CA SER A 37 23.58 42.15 4.24
C SER A 37 22.85 41.05 4.97
N LEU A 38 22.89 41.09 6.31
CA LEU A 38 22.36 40.03 7.17
C LEU A 38 21.20 40.56 7.99
N VAL A 39 20.07 39.85 7.96
CA VAL A 39 18.88 40.16 8.75
C VAL A 39 18.43 38.89 9.46
N ILE A 40 18.31 38.95 10.79
CA ILE A 40 17.77 37.85 11.61
C ILE A 40 16.46 38.34 12.22
N GLU A 41 15.33 37.81 11.73
CA GLU A 41 13.97 38.19 12.22
C GLU A 41 13.79 39.71 12.36
N GLY A 42 14.09 40.42 11.28
CA GLY A 42 14.00 41.89 11.21
C GLY A 42 15.17 42.65 11.84
N LYS A 43 16.02 42.01 12.66
CA LYS A 43 17.21 42.63 13.24
C LYS A 43 18.37 42.61 12.23
N ILE A 44 18.83 43.79 11.83
CA ILE A 44 19.98 43.96 10.93
C ILE A 44 21.27 43.68 11.70
N ILE A 45 22.11 42.79 11.17
CA ILE A 45 23.45 42.51 11.68
C ILE A 45 24.46 43.35 10.89
N LYS A 46 25.00 44.38 11.54
CA LYS A 46 25.85 45.38 10.88
C LYS A 46 27.25 44.89 10.54
N TYR A 47 27.80 43.99 11.36
CA TYR A 47 29.18 43.51 11.25
C TYR A 47 29.20 41.99 11.34
N TYR A 48 30.07 41.35 10.57
CA TYR A 48 30.33 39.93 10.63
C TYR A 48 31.82 39.70 10.44
N LYS A 49 32.34 38.61 11.01
CA LYS A 49 33.73 38.18 10.79
C LYS A 49 33.87 37.30 9.56
N HIS A 50 32.94 36.36 9.42
CA HIS A 50 33.02 35.36 8.39
C HIS A 50 31.65 34.77 8.11
N PHE A 51 31.33 34.55 6.84
CA PHE A 51 30.13 33.83 6.42
C PHE A 51 30.51 32.74 5.43
N ARG A 52 30.05 31.52 5.71
CA ARG A 52 30.19 30.35 4.85
C ARG A 52 28.82 29.78 4.58
N LEU A 53 28.51 29.49 3.32
CA LEU A 53 27.27 28.86 2.87
C LEU A 53 27.58 27.75 1.89
N LYS A 54 27.11 26.54 2.19
CA LYS A 54 27.17 25.36 1.32
C LYS A 54 25.76 25.01 0.87
N GLN A 55 25.58 24.83 -0.42
CA GLN A 55 24.28 24.56 -1.03
C GLN A 55 24.38 23.33 -1.92
N SER A 56 23.30 22.53 -1.96
CA SER A 56 23.24 21.28 -2.72
C SER A 56 21.80 21.01 -3.14
N THR A 57 21.59 20.49 -4.34
CA THR A 57 20.27 20.00 -4.76
C THR A 57 19.88 18.70 -4.05
N ARG A 58 20.82 18.01 -3.40
CA ARG A 58 20.62 16.66 -2.84
C ARG A 58 20.45 16.62 -1.33
N ARG A 59 20.93 17.66 -0.63
CA ARG A 59 21.09 17.73 0.82
C ARG A 59 20.58 19.07 1.34
N HIS A 60 20.41 19.17 2.65
CA HIS A 60 20.18 20.47 3.29
C HIS A 60 21.33 21.42 3.00
N HIS A 61 21.02 22.70 2.79
CA HIS A 61 22.05 23.72 2.74
C HIS A 61 22.55 23.95 4.16
N GLU A 62 23.82 24.30 4.31
CA GLU A 62 24.46 24.56 5.60
C GLU A 62 25.06 25.96 5.57
N PHE A 63 24.86 26.74 6.61
CA PHE A 63 25.55 28.02 6.77
C PHE A 63 26.22 28.14 8.13
N THR A 64 27.27 28.94 8.15
CA THR A 64 27.98 29.36 9.37
C THR A 64 28.25 30.85 9.28
N LEU A 65 27.77 31.59 10.28
CA LEU A 65 27.98 33.03 10.43
C LEU A 65 28.74 33.28 11.73
N THR A 66 29.96 33.80 11.61
CA THR A 66 30.80 34.16 12.74
C THR A 66 30.70 35.66 12.98
N LEU A 67 30.35 36.07 14.20
CA LEU A 67 30.26 37.46 14.64
C LEU A 67 31.29 37.73 15.73
N ALA A 68 31.71 38.98 15.87
CA ALA A 68 32.51 39.39 17.01
C ALA A 68 31.66 39.39 18.29
N HIS A 69 32.28 39.18 19.44
CA HIS A 69 31.63 39.17 20.76
C HIS A 69 30.76 40.39 21.08
N ASP A 70 31.02 41.55 20.47
CA ASP A 70 30.38 42.85 20.70
C ASP A 70 29.42 43.26 19.56
N THR A 71 29.25 42.42 18.52
CA THR A 71 28.43 42.74 17.34
C THR A 71 26.96 43.04 17.66
N LEU A 72 26.42 42.50 18.76
CA LEU A 72 25.00 42.61 19.11
C LEU A 72 24.65 43.83 19.98
N GLY A 73 25.62 44.71 20.26
CA GLY A 73 25.50 45.86 21.15
C GLY A 73 26.24 45.62 22.46
N ASP A 74 25.71 44.73 23.29
CA ASP A 74 26.37 44.30 24.52
C ASP A 74 27.33 43.13 24.27
N ARG A 75 28.45 43.15 25.01
CA ARG A 75 29.48 42.11 24.94
C ARG A 75 28.89 40.76 25.35
N GLN A 76 28.76 39.85 24.38
CA GLN A 76 28.36 38.48 24.59
C GLN A 76 29.52 37.68 25.19
N THR A 77 29.19 36.81 26.15
CA THR A 77 30.12 35.85 26.75
C THR A 77 29.65 34.42 26.47
N HIS A 78 30.22 33.43 27.16
CA HIS A 78 29.74 32.06 27.13
C HIS A 78 28.28 31.91 27.61
N SER A 79 27.68 32.93 28.23
CA SER A 79 26.25 33.00 28.57
C SER A 79 25.32 33.21 27.37
N LEU A 80 25.83 33.74 26.24
CA LEU A 80 25.08 33.95 24.99
C LEU A 80 23.73 34.71 25.15
N GLU A 81 23.61 35.63 26.11
CA GLU A 81 22.33 36.25 26.53
C GLU A 81 21.46 36.83 25.40
N GLU A 82 22.05 37.55 24.44
CA GLU A 82 21.34 38.06 23.27
C GLU A 82 21.41 37.11 22.08
N ALA A 83 22.54 36.41 21.93
CA ALA A 83 22.75 35.50 20.81
C ALA A 83 21.81 34.29 20.85
N ASN A 84 21.48 33.76 22.03
CA ASN A 84 20.60 32.59 22.18
C ASN A 84 19.18 32.84 21.62
N LYS A 85 18.73 34.11 21.61
CA LYS A 85 17.42 34.51 21.09
C LYS A 85 17.29 34.29 19.58
N PHE A 86 18.41 34.08 18.88
CA PHE A 86 18.45 33.76 17.46
C PHE A 86 18.20 32.29 17.15
N LEU A 87 18.21 31.39 18.15
CA LEU A 87 17.90 29.98 17.92
C LEU A 87 16.47 29.81 17.36
N GLY A 88 16.33 29.09 16.25
CA GLY A 88 15.08 28.87 15.53
C GLY A 88 14.59 30.07 14.70
N LYS A 89 15.36 31.17 14.63
CA LYS A 89 15.00 32.38 13.90
C LYS A 89 15.39 32.29 12.42
N ARG A 90 14.63 32.99 11.58
CA ARG A 90 14.87 33.11 10.14
C ARG A 90 16.05 34.05 9.89
N LEU A 91 17.07 33.56 9.19
CA LEU A 91 18.19 34.34 8.66
C LEU A 91 17.92 34.68 7.19
N THR A 92 18.14 35.93 6.82
CA THR A 92 18.23 36.37 5.42
C THR A 92 19.61 36.95 5.17
N ALA A 93 20.32 36.36 4.21
CA ALA A 93 21.63 36.80 3.76
C ALA A 93 21.49 37.28 2.31
N VAL A 94 21.69 38.57 2.06
CA VAL A 94 21.68 39.16 0.72
C VAL A 94 23.12 39.45 0.31
N ILE A 95 23.55 38.79 -0.76
CA ILE A 95 24.87 38.92 -1.36
C ILE A 95 24.75 39.89 -2.53
N SER A 96 25.60 40.91 -2.56
CA SER A 96 25.65 41.96 -3.61
C SER A 96 27.10 42.40 -3.83
N TYR A 97 27.42 43.08 -4.93
CA TYR A 97 28.70 43.76 -5.07
C TYR A 97 28.74 45.00 -4.20
N LYS A 98 29.89 45.24 -3.57
CA LYS A 98 30.12 46.38 -2.68
C LYS A 98 30.27 47.66 -3.50
N ASP A 99 29.64 48.74 -3.02
CA ASP A 99 29.73 50.11 -3.56
C ASP A 99 29.30 50.26 -5.04
N ILE A 100 28.28 49.50 -5.46
CA ILE A 100 27.67 49.58 -6.80
C ILE A 100 26.17 49.83 -6.68
N ASP A 101 25.71 50.91 -7.31
CA ASP A 101 24.28 51.19 -7.46
C ASP A 101 23.63 50.17 -8.41
N ASN A 102 22.48 49.62 -8.03
CA ASN A 102 21.78 48.55 -8.77
C ASN A 102 22.63 47.28 -9.00
N SER A 103 23.43 46.88 -8.02
CA SER A 103 24.14 45.59 -8.06
C SER A 103 23.17 44.42 -8.29
N PRO A 104 23.56 43.38 -9.06
CA PRO A 104 22.89 42.08 -8.96
C PRO A 104 22.93 41.59 -7.50
N GLU A 105 21.86 40.90 -7.08
CA GLU A 105 21.72 40.41 -5.71
C GLU A 105 21.30 38.94 -5.69
N ARG A 106 21.83 38.18 -4.73
CA ARG A 106 21.33 36.84 -4.41
C ARG A 106 20.96 36.76 -2.94
N THR A 107 19.71 36.37 -2.68
CA THR A 107 19.20 36.11 -1.35
C THR A 107 19.35 34.64 -1.00
N PHE A 108 19.83 34.37 0.21
CA PHE A 108 19.70 33.08 0.88
C PHE A 108 18.83 33.24 2.13
N VAL A 109 17.88 32.33 2.30
CA VAL A 109 17.02 32.25 3.49
C VAL A 109 17.29 30.93 4.21
N GLY A 110 17.58 31.01 5.50
CA GLY A 110 17.90 29.85 6.33
C GLY A 110 17.27 29.94 7.71
N VAL A 111 17.43 28.86 8.47
CA VAL A 111 17.00 28.74 9.87
C VAL A 111 18.22 28.47 10.74
N ILE A 112 18.38 29.28 11.78
CA ILE A 112 19.47 29.11 12.76
C ILE A 112 19.11 27.95 13.67
N THR A 113 19.92 26.89 13.67
CA THR A 113 19.73 25.69 14.51
C THR A 113 20.81 25.53 15.57
N GLY A 114 21.89 26.31 15.49
CA GLY A 114 22.94 26.34 16.49
C GLY A 114 23.38 27.77 16.80
N VAL A 115 23.55 28.05 18.08
CA VAL A 115 24.15 29.29 18.59
C VAL A 115 25.25 28.87 19.54
N GLY A 116 26.49 29.24 19.20
CA GLY A 116 27.67 28.88 19.97
C GLY A 116 28.52 30.09 20.32
N PHE A 117 29.34 29.92 21.34
CA PHE A 117 30.44 30.82 21.68
C PHE A 117 31.75 30.08 21.40
N SER A 118 32.60 30.62 20.54
CA SER A 118 33.91 30.06 20.23
C SER A 118 35.01 31.03 20.64
N GLN A 119 36.00 30.56 21.40
CA GLN A 119 37.11 31.37 21.85
C GLN A 119 38.42 30.63 21.59
N GLU A 120 39.27 31.22 20.77
CA GLU A 120 40.59 30.69 20.45
C GLU A 120 41.67 31.56 21.10
N HIS A 121 42.65 30.92 21.73
CA HIS A 121 43.80 31.57 22.36
C HIS A 121 43.40 32.77 23.26
N MET A 122 44.03 33.94 23.07
CA MET A 122 43.77 35.18 23.81
C MET A 122 42.65 36.05 23.17
N SER A 123 41.83 35.48 22.28
CA SER A 123 40.71 36.19 21.66
C SER A 123 39.63 36.55 22.70
N LEU A 124 38.89 37.63 22.46
CA LEU A 124 37.73 38.03 23.27
C LEU A 124 36.47 37.16 23.00
N GLY A 125 36.60 36.16 22.11
CA GLY A 125 35.55 35.24 21.72
C GLY A 125 34.78 35.68 20.47
N ASN A 126 34.07 34.74 19.87
CA ASN A 126 33.22 34.89 18.70
C ASN A 126 31.86 34.25 18.98
N ILE A 127 30.81 34.85 18.44
CA ILE A 127 29.49 34.23 18.38
C ILE A 127 29.45 33.46 17.06
N VAL A 128 29.08 32.19 17.10
CA VAL A 128 28.98 31.34 15.92
C VAL A 128 27.53 30.91 15.77
N LEU A 129 26.88 31.39 14.70
CA LEU A 129 25.53 30.99 14.33
C LEU A 129 25.63 29.96 13.21
N THR A 130 25.15 28.75 13.45
CA THR A 130 25.06 27.69 12.45
C THR A 130 23.61 27.39 12.14
N GLY A 131 23.35 26.96 10.92
CA GLY A 131 21.99 26.61 10.54
C GLY A 131 21.91 25.98 9.17
N TYR A 132 20.67 25.74 8.75
CA TYR A 132 20.38 25.03 7.53
C TYR A 132 19.36 25.76 6.66
N SER A 133 19.13 25.27 5.45
CA SER A 133 17.93 25.60 4.68
C SER A 133 16.65 25.21 5.43
N PRO A 134 15.49 25.81 5.11
CA PRO A 134 14.21 25.49 5.76
C PRO A 134 13.80 24.03 5.65
N THR A 135 14.36 23.29 4.69
CA THR A 135 14.16 21.83 4.55
C THR A 135 14.55 21.04 5.80
N ILE A 136 15.43 21.55 6.66
CA ILE A 136 15.76 20.89 7.95
C ILE A 136 14.54 20.78 8.87
N LEU A 137 13.56 21.67 8.74
CA LEU A 137 12.33 21.63 9.54
C LEU A 137 11.42 20.45 9.15
N LEU A 138 11.65 19.86 7.97
CA LEU A 138 10.99 18.64 7.53
C LEU A 138 11.77 17.39 7.96
N ASP A 139 13.02 17.52 8.38
CA ASP A 139 13.89 16.41 8.79
C ASP A 139 13.99 16.31 10.32
N GLY A 140 12.82 16.26 10.96
CA GLY A 140 12.66 16.15 12.41
C GLY A 140 12.72 14.69 12.89
N ALA A 141 11.84 14.34 13.84
CA ALA A 141 11.68 12.95 14.26
C ALA A 141 10.91 12.14 13.19
N PRO A 142 11.17 10.82 13.07
CA PRO A 142 10.36 9.93 12.26
C PRO A 142 8.87 10.00 12.63
N HIS A 143 8.01 9.92 11.62
CA HIS A 143 6.57 10.03 11.77
C HIS A 143 5.85 8.91 11.01
N ILE A 144 4.64 8.57 11.45
CA ILE A 144 3.77 7.62 10.78
C ILE A 144 2.45 8.31 10.46
N GLN A 145 2.10 8.35 9.18
CA GLN A 145 0.80 8.82 8.69
C GLN A 145 0.46 8.19 7.32
N SER A 146 -0.77 8.36 6.87
CA SER A 146 -1.26 7.84 5.60
C SER A 146 -2.00 8.89 4.79
N PHE A 147 -1.94 8.76 3.47
CA PHE A 147 -2.64 9.60 2.51
C PHE A 147 -3.45 8.73 1.55
N GLY A 148 -4.63 9.20 1.18
CA GLY A 148 -5.59 8.45 0.37
C GLY A 148 -6.38 7.43 1.20
N GLY A 149 -6.53 6.20 0.69
CA GLY A 149 -7.34 5.16 1.32
C GLY A 149 -8.75 5.17 0.77
N ASP A 150 -9.64 5.93 1.40
CA ASP A 150 -11.03 6.07 0.97
C ASP A 150 -11.17 6.79 -0.37
N GLN A 151 -10.31 7.75 -0.64
CA GLN A 151 -10.30 8.52 -1.89
C GLN A 151 -8.88 8.61 -2.46
N PRO A 152 -8.70 8.52 -3.78
CA PRO A 152 -7.39 8.70 -4.40
C PRO A 152 -6.93 10.15 -4.26
N VAL A 153 -5.62 10.32 -4.03
CA VAL A 153 -4.95 11.63 -4.00
C VAL A 153 -3.89 11.71 -5.11
N ASN A 154 -3.29 12.88 -5.31
CA ASN A 154 -2.13 13.03 -6.18
C ASN A 154 -0.91 13.52 -5.38
N ILE A 155 0.27 13.39 -5.98
CA ILE A 155 1.52 13.71 -5.29
C ILE A 155 1.64 15.18 -4.90
N GLY A 156 1.07 16.10 -5.70
CA GLY A 156 1.06 17.53 -5.38
C GLY A 156 0.28 17.84 -4.09
N ILE A 157 -0.88 17.20 -3.89
CA ILE A 157 -1.69 17.36 -2.67
C ILE A 157 -0.92 16.83 -1.46
N ILE A 158 -0.34 15.63 -1.57
CA ILE A 158 0.48 15.03 -0.49
C ILE A 158 1.65 15.96 -0.15
N ALA A 159 2.38 16.44 -1.15
CA ALA A 159 3.53 17.31 -0.92
C ALA A 159 3.14 18.63 -0.25
N GLU A 160 2.06 19.26 -0.70
CA GLU A 160 1.52 20.49 -0.13
C GLU A 160 1.14 20.32 1.35
N GLU A 161 0.50 19.20 1.69
CA GLU A 161 0.08 18.85 3.05
C GLU A 161 1.28 18.57 3.96
N VAL A 162 2.19 17.69 3.54
CA VAL A 162 3.38 17.32 4.31
C VAL A 162 4.31 18.52 4.52
N ILE A 163 4.52 19.35 3.50
CA ILE A 163 5.35 20.55 3.64
C ILE A 163 4.72 21.52 4.65
N LYS A 164 3.40 21.69 4.63
CA LYS A 164 2.69 22.59 5.55
C LYS A 164 2.78 22.13 7.02
N GLN A 165 2.97 20.83 7.28
CA GLN A 165 3.15 20.30 8.63
C GLN A 165 4.49 20.73 9.25
N GLY A 166 5.56 20.87 8.46
CA GLY A 166 6.90 21.24 8.96
C GLY A 166 7.36 22.67 8.64
N ILE A 167 6.83 23.31 7.59
CA ILE A 167 7.27 24.64 7.13
C ILE A 167 6.10 25.63 7.10
N ASP A 168 6.30 26.76 7.78
CA ASP A 168 5.39 27.90 7.73
C ASP A 168 5.58 28.71 6.44
N LYS A 169 4.58 28.63 5.54
CA LYS A 169 4.53 29.34 4.26
C LYS A 169 4.52 30.87 4.38
N SER A 170 4.21 31.42 5.56
CA SER A 170 4.33 32.86 5.78
C SER A 170 5.79 33.32 6.00
N ARG A 171 6.69 32.37 6.31
CA ARG A 171 8.11 32.63 6.62
C ARG A 171 9.06 32.16 5.52
N PHE A 172 8.68 31.13 4.77
CA PHE A 172 9.51 30.53 3.73
C PHE A 172 8.73 30.27 2.45
N ASP A 173 9.34 30.61 1.32
CA ASP A 173 8.72 30.46 0.01
C ASP A 173 8.80 29.01 -0.47
N ILE A 174 7.66 28.51 -0.93
CA ILE A 174 7.48 27.13 -1.38
C ILE A 174 6.77 27.14 -2.72
N ARG A 175 7.26 26.35 -3.66
CA ARG A 175 6.63 26.09 -4.96
C ARG A 175 6.34 24.60 -5.11
N VAL A 176 5.05 24.25 -5.17
CA VAL A 176 4.58 22.91 -5.53
C VAL A 176 3.95 22.98 -6.94
N ASP A 177 4.61 22.35 -7.92
CA ASP A 177 4.16 22.27 -9.31
C ASP A 177 4.41 20.85 -9.83
N ALA A 178 3.72 19.90 -9.20
CA ALA A 178 3.79 18.49 -9.53
C ALA A 178 3.20 18.19 -10.92
N ASN A 179 3.71 17.15 -11.56
CA ASN A 179 3.18 16.63 -12.81
C ASN A 179 1.82 15.92 -12.62
N ASN A 180 1.55 15.36 -11.44
CA ASN A 180 0.29 14.72 -11.06
C ASN A 180 -0.20 13.65 -12.06
N PHE A 181 0.73 12.87 -12.62
CA PHE A 181 0.41 11.86 -13.64
C PHE A 181 -0.32 10.62 -13.10
N SER A 182 -0.14 10.31 -11.81
CA SER A 182 -0.64 9.08 -11.19
C SER A 182 -1.65 9.37 -10.09
N GLN A 183 -2.71 8.57 -10.04
CA GLN A 183 -3.61 8.52 -8.88
C GLN A 183 -3.00 7.62 -7.81
N ILE A 184 -2.79 8.18 -6.62
CA ILE A 184 -2.27 7.48 -5.46
C ILE A 184 -3.45 7.01 -4.64
N ILE A 185 -3.75 5.72 -4.73
CA ILE A 185 -4.85 5.08 -4.02
C ILE A 185 -4.59 5.06 -2.51
N TYR A 186 -3.35 4.78 -2.11
CA TYR A 186 -2.91 4.76 -0.73
C TYR A 186 -1.40 4.95 -0.70
N SER A 187 -0.92 5.83 0.17
CA SER A 187 0.50 5.97 0.48
C SER A 187 0.70 6.17 1.97
N SER A 188 1.77 5.64 2.52
CA SER A 188 2.12 5.80 3.92
C SER A 188 3.51 6.41 4.05
N GLN A 189 3.59 7.48 4.85
CA GLN A 189 4.83 7.89 5.49
C GLN A 189 5.02 6.95 6.67
N TYR A 190 5.97 6.03 6.61
CA TYR A 190 6.14 4.98 7.63
C TYR A 190 7.53 5.05 8.25
N ASP A 191 7.57 5.44 9.52
CA ASP A 191 8.79 5.56 10.34
C ASP A 191 9.90 6.34 9.61
N GLU A 192 9.51 7.45 9.00
CA GLU A 192 10.42 8.31 8.24
C GLU A 192 10.11 9.79 8.50
N THR A 193 11.08 10.67 8.32
CA THR A 193 10.88 12.12 8.43
C THR A 193 10.08 12.65 7.24
N HIS A 194 9.48 13.84 7.35
CA HIS A 194 8.78 14.46 6.22
C HIS A 194 9.72 14.70 5.04
N TYR A 195 10.97 15.08 5.31
CA TYR A 195 11.99 15.25 4.28
C TYR A 195 12.29 13.93 3.56
N ASN A 196 12.53 12.85 4.31
CA ASN A 196 12.79 11.53 3.74
C ASN A 196 11.61 11.06 2.87
N TYR A 197 10.38 11.23 3.35
CA TYR A 197 9.16 10.91 2.60
C TYR A 197 9.07 11.71 1.30
N LEU A 198 9.20 13.04 1.35
CA LEU A 198 9.13 13.90 0.17
C LEU A 198 10.24 13.59 -0.83
N ALA A 199 11.47 13.37 -0.37
CA ALA A 199 12.60 13.02 -1.22
C ALA A 199 12.39 11.67 -1.93
N ARG A 200 11.96 10.65 -1.19
CA ARG A 200 11.63 9.33 -1.72
C ARG A 200 10.49 9.41 -2.73
N MET A 201 9.42 10.14 -2.40
CA MET A 201 8.25 10.27 -3.26
C MET A 201 8.55 11.09 -4.51
N ALA A 202 9.36 12.14 -4.41
CA ALA A 202 9.79 12.91 -5.57
C ALA A 202 10.54 12.03 -6.58
N GLU A 203 11.55 11.27 -6.10
CA GLU A 203 12.28 10.32 -6.93
C GLU A 203 11.36 9.22 -7.49
N ALA A 204 10.42 8.71 -6.69
CA ALA A 204 9.56 7.61 -7.11
C ALA A 204 8.53 8.01 -8.17
N TYR A 205 8.07 9.28 -8.16
CA TYR A 205 7.05 9.80 -9.09
C TYR A 205 7.60 10.71 -10.21
N GLY A 206 8.92 10.93 -10.29
CA GLY A 206 9.52 11.76 -11.34
C GLY A 206 9.46 13.26 -11.09
N GLU A 207 9.27 13.66 -9.84
CA GLU A 207 9.28 15.06 -9.42
C GLU A 207 10.68 15.47 -8.95
N GLN A 208 10.99 16.77 -9.03
CA GLN A 208 12.23 17.32 -8.49
C GLN A 208 11.98 17.91 -7.11
N PHE A 209 12.86 17.64 -6.16
CA PHE A 209 12.77 18.15 -4.80
C PHE A 209 14.10 18.75 -4.37
N TYR A 210 14.18 20.08 -4.31
CA TYR A 210 15.40 20.79 -3.92
C TYR A 210 15.10 22.21 -3.43
N TYR A 211 16.02 22.78 -2.65
CA TYR A 211 15.98 24.18 -2.25
C TYR A 211 16.94 24.99 -3.12
N ASP A 212 16.50 26.10 -3.71
CA ASP A 212 17.38 26.93 -4.56
C ASP A 212 18.23 27.94 -3.74
N GLY A 213 17.96 28.04 -2.44
CA GLY A 213 18.53 29.04 -1.53
C GLY A 213 17.50 30.04 -1.01
N GLU A 214 16.36 30.17 -1.67
CA GLU A 214 15.26 31.07 -1.29
C GLU A 214 13.92 30.34 -1.32
N VAL A 215 13.65 29.58 -2.39
CA VAL A 215 12.39 28.83 -2.60
C VAL A 215 12.64 27.32 -2.55
N LEU A 216 11.77 26.61 -1.83
CA LEU A 216 11.69 25.14 -1.86
C LEU A 216 10.83 24.69 -3.03
N HIS A 217 11.42 23.92 -3.95
CA HIS A 217 10.72 23.40 -5.12
C HIS A 217 10.36 21.92 -4.93
N PHE A 218 9.11 21.59 -5.19
CA PHE A 218 8.62 20.22 -5.35
C PHE A 218 7.85 20.12 -6.67
N GLY A 219 8.30 19.29 -7.60
CA GLY A 219 7.63 19.08 -8.90
C GLY A 219 8.53 19.35 -10.10
N LYS A 220 7.98 19.93 -11.16
CA LYS A 220 8.73 20.29 -12.36
C LYS A 220 9.83 21.30 -12.06
N LEU A 221 10.95 21.18 -12.76
CA LEU A 221 11.96 22.24 -12.76
C LEU A 221 11.34 23.58 -13.17
N PRO A 222 11.61 24.66 -12.43
CA PRO A 222 11.16 25.99 -12.82
C PRO A 222 11.80 26.42 -14.15
N ALA A 223 11.25 27.46 -14.76
CA ALA A 223 11.89 28.09 -15.92
C ALA A 223 13.33 28.50 -15.57
N GLN A 224 14.27 28.25 -16.48
CA GLN A 224 15.67 28.58 -16.26
C GLN A 224 15.90 30.11 -16.30
N ASN A 225 16.86 30.59 -15.50
CA ASN A 225 17.38 31.94 -15.58
C ASN A 225 18.21 32.15 -16.85
N LYS A 226 18.46 33.42 -17.23
CA LYS A 226 19.49 33.73 -18.22
C LYS A 226 20.84 33.19 -17.73
N PRO A 227 21.61 32.47 -18.58
CA PRO A 227 22.85 31.83 -18.16
C PRO A 227 23.91 32.82 -17.67
N ILE A 228 24.51 32.52 -16.53
CA ILE A 228 25.64 33.27 -15.98
C ILE A 228 26.91 32.83 -16.72
N THR A 229 27.71 33.77 -17.24
CA THR A 229 28.96 33.43 -17.94
C THR A 229 30.10 33.20 -16.95
N LEU A 230 30.70 32.02 -16.99
CA LEU A 230 31.89 31.63 -16.22
C LEU A 230 33.07 31.49 -17.19
N THR A 231 34.04 32.38 -17.10
CA THR A 231 35.17 32.44 -18.02
C THR A 231 36.44 31.96 -17.32
N TYR A 232 37.02 30.87 -17.85
CA TYR A 232 38.25 30.29 -17.32
C TYR A 232 39.40 31.31 -17.32
N GLY A 233 40.09 31.45 -16.18
CA GLY A 233 41.17 32.42 -16.00
C GLY A 233 40.70 33.85 -15.72
N SER A 234 39.39 34.09 -15.64
CA SER A 234 38.81 35.38 -15.25
C SER A 234 37.87 35.22 -14.07
N SER A 235 36.66 34.70 -14.30
CA SER A 235 35.63 34.50 -13.25
C SER A 235 35.56 33.09 -12.70
N ALA A 236 36.21 32.12 -13.37
CA ALA A 236 36.32 30.74 -12.91
C ALA A 236 37.76 30.20 -13.07
N ASN A 237 38.21 29.38 -12.12
CA ASN A 237 39.55 28.79 -12.08
C ASN A 237 39.47 27.33 -11.61
N GLU A 238 40.56 26.57 -11.76
CA GLU A 238 40.64 25.16 -11.33
C GLU A 238 39.49 24.30 -11.88
N ILE A 239 39.10 24.52 -13.14
CA ILE A 239 37.97 23.81 -13.75
C ILE A 239 38.36 22.35 -13.99
N LYS A 240 37.62 21.44 -13.38
CA LYS A 240 37.66 20.00 -13.61
C LYS A 240 36.41 19.57 -14.38
N VAL A 241 36.62 18.98 -15.56
CA VAL A 241 35.57 18.35 -16.37
C VAL A 241 35.72 16.83 -16.23
N GLU A 242 34.63 16.15 -15.90
CA GLU A 242 34.63 14.71 -15.63
C GLU A 242 33.51 14.00 -16.38
N LEU A 243 33.86 12.91 -17.07
CA LEU A 243 32.92 11.94 -17.62
C LEU A 243 32.91 10.72 -16.71
N LYS A 244 31.72 10.25 -16.32
CA LYS A 244 31.55 9.16 -15.37
C LYS A 244 30.76 8.02 -15.99
N ALA A 245 31.26 6.81 -15.76
CA ALA A 245 30.49 5.61 -16.00
C ALA A 245 29.43 5.49 -14.90
N VAL A 246 28.15 5.53 -15.28
CA VAL A 246 27.01 5.41 -14.36
C VAL A 246 26.02 4.40 -14.94
N HIS A 247 25.38 3.62 -14.07
CA HIS A 247 24.35 2.68 -14.50
C HIS A 247 23.05 3.45 -14.79
N THR A 248 22.66 3.52 -16.06
CA THR A 248 21.50 4.30 -16.54
C THR A 248 20.38 3.42 -17.08
N LYS A 249 20.38 2.12 -16.74
CA LYS A 249 19.43 1.11 -17.27
C LYS A 249 18.58 0.44 -16.18
N PRO A 250 17.82 1.19 -15.36
CA PRO A 250 16.82 0.57 -14.51
C PRO A 250 15.76 -0.09 -15.38
N GLN A 251 15.28 -1.26 -14.96
CA GLN A 251 14.13 -1.92 -15.56
C GLN A 251 13.12 -2.21 -14.47
N PHE A 252 12.02 -1.48 -14.44
CA PHE A 252 11.01 -1.66 -13.41
C PHE A 252 9.86 -2.55 -13.87
N TYR A 253 9.31 -3.30 -12.92
CA TYR A 253 8.07 -4.04 -13.09
C TYR A 253 7.16 -3.83 -11.89
N GLY A 254 5.87 -4.09 -12.06
CA GLY A 254 4.84 -4.03 -11.05
C GLY A 254 3.83 -5.16 -11.22
N TYR A 255 2.86 -5.21 -10.32
CA TYR A 255 1.73 -6.14 -10.42
C TYR A 255 0.46 -5.46 -9.92
N ASN A 256 -0.55 -5.37 -10.80
CA ASN A 256 -1.87 -4.91 -10.44
C ASN A 256 -2.71 -6.14 -10.05
N SER A 257 -2.99 -6.28 -8.75
CA SER A 257 -3.76 -7.41 -8.25
C SER A 257 -5.25 -7.35 -8.57
N ASN A 258 -5.82 -6.17 -8.84
CA ASN A 258 -7.25 -6.04 -9.17
C ASN A 258 -7.52 -6.58 -10.58
N LYS A 259 -6.56 -6.43 -11.49
CA LYS A 259 -6.66 -6.91 -12.89
C LYS A 259 -5.92 -8.22 -13.16
N ASN A 260 -5.17 -8.73 -12.18
CA ASN A 260 -4.19 -9.81 -12.36
C ASN A 260 -3.23 -9.54 -13.54
N GLU A 261 -2.60 -8.36 -13.52
CA GLU A 261 -1.79 -7.88 -14.63
C GLU A 261 -0.36 -7.57 -14.19
N ARG A 262 0.63 -8.12 -14.91
CA ARG A 262 2.03 -7.73 -14.73
C ARG A 262 2.26 -6.40 -15.44
N LEU A 263 2.67 -5.40 -14.66
CA LEU A 263 3.00 -4.08 -15.18
C LEU A 263 4.47 -4.03 -15.56
N THR A 264 4.77 -3.43 -16.71
CA THR A 264 6.12 -3.30 -17.26
C THR A 264 6.26 -1.98 -18.01
N SER A 265 7.48 -1.48 -18.09
CA SER A 265 7.85 -0.32 -18.91
C SER A 265 8.77 -0.72 -20.06
N GLY A 266 8.75 0.08 -21.12
CA GLY A 266 9.76 0.04 -22.20
C GLY A 266 11.06 0.73 -21.78
N SER A 267 11.93 1.02 -22.75
CA SER A 267 13.14 1.82 -22.50
C SER A 267 12.77 3.29 -22.27
N THR A 268 13.39 3.93 -21.27
CA THR A 268 13.18 5.35 -20.91
C THR A 268 14.47 6.17 -21.11
N PRO A 269 14.90 6.39 -22.37
CA PRO A 269 16.15 7.08 -22.65
C PRO A 269 16.07 8.57 -22.29
N ILE A 270 17.19 9.10 -21.79
CA ILE A 270 17.32 10.51 -21.40
C ILE A 270 18.06 11.26 -22.50
N LYS A 271 17.53 12.43 -22.88
CA LYS A 271 18.11 13.27 -23.92
C LYS A 271 19.11 14.24 -23.30
N HIS A 272 20.35 14.20 -23.78
CA HIS A 272 21.39 15.18 -23.46
C HIS A 272 21.58 16.15 -24.63
N VAL A 273 21.65 17.45 -24.33
CA VAL A 273 21.93 18.50 -25.32
C VAL A 273 23.43 18.73 -25.49
N SER A 274 24.20 18.71 -24.40
CA SER A 274 25.67 18.86 -24.45
C SER A 274 26.36 17.66 -25.08
N ASP A 275 27.26 17.90 -26.04
CA ASP A 275 27.93 16.85 -26.82
C ASP A 275 28.73 15.86 -25.95
N LEU A 276 29.46 16.37 -24.94
CA LEU A 276 30.23 15.52 -24.03
C LEU A 276 29.34 14.68 -23.14
N ALA A 277 28.26 15.26 -22.61
CA ALA A 277 27.29 14.53 -21.79
C ALA A 277 26.57 13.45 -22.61
N LYS A 278 26.19 13.78 -23.86
CA LYS A 278 25.62 12.82 -24.80
C LYS A 278 26.59 11.68 -25.11
N THR A 279 27.87 12.00 -25.35
CA THR A 279 28.91 11.01 -25.61
C THR A 279 29.12 10.09 -24.40
N ALA A 280 29.22 10.65 -23.19
CA ALA A 280 29.34 9.86 -21.96
C ALA A 280 28.13 8.95 -21.74
N TYR A 281 26.91 9.49 -21.92
CA TYR A 281 25.68 8.72 -21.81
C TYR A 281 25.64 7.54 -22.80
N SER A 282 26.02 7.78 -24.07
CA SER A 282 26.09 6.71 -25.08
C SER A 282 27.18 5.67 -24.79
N HIS A 283 28.33 6.08 -24.25
CA HIS A 283 29.38 5.13 -23.86
C HIS A 283 28.94 4.21 -22.72
N ASN A 284 28.10 4.68 -21.80
CA ASN A 284 27.61 3.86 -20.69
C ASN A 284 26.85 2.61 -21.18
N ASP A 285 26.24 2.66 -22.37
CA ASP A 285 25.58 1.49 -22.95
C ASP A 285 26.52 0.30 -23.20
N THR A 286 27.80 0.60 -23.46
CA THR A 286 28.86 -0.40 -23.70
C THR A 286 29.53 -0.86 -22.41
N ILE A 287 29.55 0.00 -21.39
CA ILE A 287 30.17 -0.26 -20.08
C ILE A 287 29.22 -1.10 -19.21
N TYR A 288 28.02 -0.57 -18.94
CA TYR A 288 27.00 -1.25 -18.16
C TYR A 288 25.95 -1.87 -19.09
N LYS A 289 26.17 -3.16 -19.41
CA LYS A 289 25.32 -3.89 -20.35
C LYS A 289 24.03 -4.42 -19.71
N THR A 290 24.11 -4.83 -18.44
CA THR A 290 23.02 -5.52 -17.74
C THR A 290 21.97 -4.55 -17.22
N PRO A 291 20.69 -4.65 -17.65
CA PRO A 291 19.60 -3.91 -17.03
C PRO A 291 19.43 -4.27 -15.55
N ALA A 292 19.11 -3.29 -14.71
CA ALA A 292 18.84 -3.51 -13.30
C ALA A 292 17.34 -3.78 -13.11
N LEU A 293 16.93 -5.05 -13.24
CA LEU A 293 15.54 -5.46 -13.04
C LEU A 293 15.14 -5.37 -11.57
N GLN A 294 14.17 -4.50 -11.26
CA GLN A 294 13.71 -4.24 -9.91
C GLN A 294 12.19 -4.03 -9.88
N ILE A 295 11.58 -4.20 -8.70
CA ILE A 295 10.21 -3.79 -8.48
C ILE A 295 10.14 -2.26 -8.50
N ALA A 296 9.10 -1.68 -9.11
CA ALA A 296 8.88 -0.24 -9.06
C ALA A 296 8.85 0.26 -7.61
N PRO A 297 9.38 1.45 -7.28
CA PRO A 297 9.44 2.00 -5.92
C PRO A 297 8.08 2.55 -5.44
N ILE A 298 6.99 2.29 -6.16
CA ILE A 298 5.63 2.72 -5.86
C ILE A 298 4.65 1.55 -5.97
N LYS A 299 3.44 1.68 -5.40
CA LYS A 299 2.33 0.78 -5.73
C LYS A 299 1.70 1.21 -7.07
N ALA A 300 2.35 0.80 -8.16
CA ALA A 300 1.89 1.07 -9.52
C ALA A 300 0.52 0.42 -9.80
N THR A 301 -0.38 1.17 -10.44
CA THR A 301 -1.71 0.69 -10.86
C THR A 301 -1.74 0.45 -12.37
N THR A 302 -0.91 1.17 -13.13
CA THR A 302 -0.84 1.13 -14.59
C THR A 302 0.60 0.98 -15.08
N HIS A 303 0.76 0.61 -16.37
CA HIS A 303 2.06 0.59 -17.03
C HIS A 303 2.76 1.96 -17.03
N LEU A 304 1.99 3.04 -17.16
CA LEU A 304 2.49 4.41 -17.14
C LEU A 304 3.13 4.77 -15.80
N ASP A 305 2.57 4.31 -14.68
CA ASP A 305 3.15 4.54 -13.35
C ASP A 305 4.57 3.93 -13.26
N VAL A 306 4.75 2.72 -13.80
CA VAL A 306 6.05 2.06 -13.86
C VAL A 306 7.02 2.81 -14.77
N GLU A 307 6.53 3.29 -15.93
CA GLU A 307 7.33 4.07 -16.87
C GLU A 307 7.81 5.40 -16.26
N TYR A 308 6.95 6.13 -15.54
CA TYR A 308 7.33 7.37 -14.88
C TYR A 308 8.39 7.15 -13.80
N SER A 309 8.21 6.15 -12.93
CA SER A 309 9.23 5.80 -11.93
C SER A 309 10.55 5.39 -12.59
N GLN A 310 10.51 4.61 -13.67
CA GLN A 310 11.72 4.18 -14.37
C GLN A 310 12.44 5.36 -15.03
N LYS A 311 11.68 6.26 -15.66
CA LYS A 311 12.21 7.48 -16.28
C LYS A 311 12.82 8.42 -15.24
N SER A 312 12.24 8.50 -14.05
CA SER A 312 12.80 9.24 -12.93
C SER A 312 14.16 8.69 -12.53
N ALA A 313 14.23 7.39 -12.22
CA ALA A 313 15.46 6.71 -11.83
C ALA A 313 16.54 6.74 -12.92
N SER A 314 16.17 6.61 -14.20
CA SER A 314 17.14 6.75 -15.28
C SER A 314 17.57 8.21 -15.46
N GLY A 315 16.67 9.18 -15.28
CA GLY A 315 16.94 10.62 -15.35
C GLY A 315 17.91 11.12 -14.29
N SER A 316 17.68 10.75 -13.02
CA SER A 316 18.48 11.16 -11.87
C SER A 316 19.90 10.57 -11.89
N GLU A 317 20.09 9.41 -12.52
CA GLU A 317 21.41 8.82 -12.77
C GLU A 317 22.06 9.32 -14.07
N ALA A 318 21.28 9.58 -15.12
CA ALA A 318 21.80 10.07 -16.41
C ALA A 318 22.50 11.43 -16.26
N VAL A 319 22.07 12.28 -15.34
CA VAL A 319 22.74 13.56 -15.11
C VAL A 319 24.12 13.42 -14.47
N ASN A 320 24.42 12.30 -13.82
CA ASN A 320 25.70 12.05 -13.16
C ASN A 320 26.82 11.64 -14.15
N VAL A 321 26.50 11.36 -15.41
CA VAL A 321 27.49 10.95 -16.43
C VAL A 321 28.47 12.05 -16.82
N PHE A 322 28.13 13.30 -16.54
CA PHE A 322 28.94 14.48 -16.84
C PHE A 322 28.85 15.48 -15.70
N SER A 323 30.00 15.95 -15.23
CA SER A 323 30.06 17.06 -14.27
C SER A 323 31.21 18.01 -14.55
N VAL A 324 30.98 19.29 -14.29
CA VAL A 324 31.99 20.35 -14.27
C VAL A 324 32.05 20.91 -12.87
N SER A 325 33.25 21.06 -12.32
CA SER A 325 33.48 21.70 -11.03
C SER A 325 34.63 22.69 -11.13
N GLY A 326 34.69 23.66 -10.22
CA GLY A 326 35.78 24.61 -10.16
C GLY A 326 35.55 25.69 -9.12
N ASN A 327 36.55 26.58 -8.99
CA ASN A 327 36.45 27.77 -8.15
C ASN A 327 35.89 28.93 -8.98
N THR A 328 35.18 29.84 -8.33
CA THR A 328 34.56 31.01 -8.97
C THR A 328 34.69 32.26 -8.11
N THR A 329 34.76 33.41 -8.77
CA THR A 329 34.67 34.73 -8.13
C THR A 329 33.28 35.35 -8.29
N VAL A 330 32.35 34.66 -8.95
CA VAL A 330 30.95 35.09 -9.10
C VAL A 330 30.14 34.66 -7.85
N PRO A 331 29.59 35.61 -7.08
CA PRO A 331 28.97 35.31 -5.79
C PRO A 331 27.47 34.99 -5.85
N PHE A 332 26.94 34.75 -7.05
CA PHE A 332 25.49 34.60 -7.29
C PHE A 332 25.07 33.23 -7.82
N LEU A 333 26.01 32.28 -7.93
CA LEU A 333 25.67 30.90 -8.30
C LEU A 333 24.83 30.25 -7.19
N HIS A 334 23.84 29.45 -7.56
CA HIS A 334 23.01 28.73 -6.59
C HIS A 334 22.44 27.45 -7.22
N PRO A 335 22.02 26.46 -6.42
CA PRO A 335 21.38 25.25 -6.94
C PRO A 335 20.20 25.56 -7.87
N GLY A 336 20.18 24.90 -9.03
CA GLY A 336 19.17 25.05 -10.07
C GLY A 336 19.40 26.19 -11.07
N CYS A 337 20.37 27.10 -10.84
CA CYS A 337 20.70 28.13 -11.83
C CYS A 337 21.54 27.55 -12.98
N VAL A 338 21.43 28.15 -14.17
CA VAL A 338 22.27 27.77 -15.32
C VAL A 338 23.43 28.75 -15.55
N ALA A 339 24.55 28.19 -16.00
CA ALA A 339 25.77 28.92 -16.31
C ALA A 339 26.42 28.44 -17.62
N ASP A 340 26.91 29.37 -18.43
CA ASP A 340 27.69 29.09 -19.63
C ASP A 340 29.18 29.12 -19.27
N VAL A 341 29.85 27.97 -19.40
CA VAL A 341 31.28 27.85 -19.16
C VAL A 341 32.03 28.18 -20.44
N GLN A 342 32.99 29.09 -20.36
CA GLN A 342 33.92 29.42 -21.42
C GLN A 342 35.32 28.96 -21.05
N MET A 343 35.94 28.21 -21.94
CA MET A 343 37.29 27.66 -21.78
C MET A 343 38.26 28.36 -22.72
N ARG A 344 39.53 28.41 -22.35
CA ARG A 344 40.60 28.98 -23.19
C ARG A 344 40.81 28.14 -24.44
N LYS A 345 40.99 28.80 -25.59
CA LYS A 345 41.39 28.14 -26.84
C LYS A 345 42.85 27.67 -26.74
N GLN A 346 43.19 26.52 -27.32
CA GLN A 346 44.53 25.93 -27.19
C GLN A 346 45.66 26.85 -27.69
N ASP A 347 45.42 27.58 -28.78
CA ASP A 347 46.44 28.39 -29.46
C ASP A 347 46.26 29.91 -29.27
N SER A 348 45.41 30.35 -28.32
CA SER A 348 45.22 31.78 -28.08
C SER A 348 44.95 32.13 -26.62
N ASN A 349 44.97 33.43 -26.33
CA ASN A 349 44.56 33.97 -25.02
C ASN A 349 43.04 34.21 -24.95
N GLU A 350 42.30 33.87 -26.00
CA GLU A 350 40.85 34.03 -26.04
C GLU A 350 40.15 32.82 -25.42
N THR A 351 38.98 33.06 -24.84
CA THR A 351 38.06 32.02 -24.41
C THR A 351 36.96 31.83 -25.44
N SER A 352 36.42 30.61 -25.52
CA SER A 352 35.24 30.29 -26.31
C SER A 352 34.24 29.50 -25.47
N TYR A 353 32.97 29.56 -25.87
CA TYR A 353 31.92 28.73 -25.28
C TYR A 353 32.34 27.26 -25.29
N PHE A 354 32.20 26.60 -24.14
CA PHE A 354 32.45 25.19 -23.98
C PHE A 354 31.14 24.42 -23.80
N THR A 355 30.39 24.71 -22.73
CA THR A 355 29.13 24.02 -22.45
C THR A 355 28.27 24.82 -21.46
N ARG A 356 26.97 24.55 -21.48
CA ARG A 356 26.03 25.04 -20.47
C ARG A 356 25.86 24.00 -19.38
N ILE A 357 25.96 24.45 -18.13
CA ILE A 357 25.78 23.62 -16.95
C ILE A 357 24.64 24.14 -16.07
N MET A 358 23.98 23.23 -15.37
CA MET A 358 23.08 23.55 -14.26
C MET A 358 23.85 23.32 -12.96
N ILE A 359 23.90 24.34 -12.11
CA ILE A 359 24.61 24.27 -10.82
C ILE A 359 23.82 23.37 -9.88
N THR A 360 24.48 22.33 -9.35
CA THR A 360 23.91 21.39 -8.38
C THR A 360 24.46 21.62 -6.99
N GLU A 361 25.70 22.11 -6.87
CA GLU A 361 26.31 22.49 -5.61
C GLU A 361 27.01 23.84 -5.76
N SER A 362 26.91 24.68 -4.74
CA SER A 362 27.67 25.93 -4.64
C SER A 362 28.15 26.13 -3.20
N GLU A 363 29.35 26.69 -3.07
CA GLU A 363 29.89 27.11 -1.80
C GLU A 363 30.32 28.57 -1.90
N HIS A 364 30.00 29.34 -0.86
CA HIS A 364 30.26 30.77 -0.77
C HIS A 364 30.96 31.05 0.55
N GLU A 365 32.08 31.77 0.49
CA GLU A 365 32.87 32.16 1.65
C GLU A 365 33.18 33.67 1.55
N ILE A 366 32.78 34.44 2.56
CA ILE A 366 32.89 35.90 2.60
C ILE A 366 33.54 36.33 3.92
N ASP A 367 34.62 37.12 3.85
CA ASP A 367 35.32 37.67 5.02
C ASP A 367 34.81 39.06 5.45
N THR A 368 35.35 39.59 6.55
CA THR A 368 35.01 40.93 7.10
C THR A 368 35.05 42.08 6.11
N ILE A 369 35.95 42.03 5.11
CA ILE A 369 36.22 43.15 4.21
C ILE A 369 35.53 42.98 2.86
N GLY A 370 34.97 41.80 2.62
CA GLY A 370 34.16 41.45 1.45
C GLY A 370 34.93 40.62 0.42
N HIS A 371 36.07 40.02 0.76
CA HIS A 371 36.69 39.06 -0.15
C HIS A 371 35.79 37.83 -0.27
N TYR A 372 35.52 37.46 -1.51
CA TYR A 372 34.69 36.31 -1.84
C TYR A 372 35.54 35.19 -2.41
N LYS A 373 35.30 33.98 -1.92
CA LYS A 373 35.76 32.74 -2.52
C LYS A 373 34.54 31.83 -2.71
N GLY A 374 34.40 31.28 -3.91
CA GLY A 374 33.36 30.31 -4.16
C GLY A 374 33.86 29.10 -4.94
N SER A 375 33.09 28.03 -4.85
CA SER A 375 33.24 26.86 -5.70
C SER A 375 31.88 26.35 -6.16
N PHE A 376 31.86 25.64 -7.27
CA PHE A 376 30.63 25.10 -7.82
C PHE A 376 30.84 23.69 -8.37
N VAL A 377 29.74 22.94 -8.42
CA VAL A 377 29.59 21.71 -9.20
C VAL A 377 28.35 21.86 -10.04
N GLY A 378 28.42 21.51 -11.32
CA GLY A 378 27.28 21.50 -12.21
C GLY A 378 27.25 20.29 -13.13
N ILE A 379 26.05 19.92 -13.53
CA ILE A 379 25.74 18.87 -14.51
C ILE A 379 25.43 19.51 -15.86
N ALA A 380 25.31 18.70 -16.91
CA ALA A 380 24.82 19.20 -18.19
C ALA A 380 23.41 19.80 -18.02
N ALA A 381 23.21 21.01 -18.52
CA ALA A 381 21.87 21.59 -18.56
C ALA A 381 20.96 20.81 -19.52
N ASP A 382 19.65 21.07 -19.42
CA ASP A 382 18.64 20.67 -20.41
C ASP A 382 18.35 19.16 -20.50
N THR A 383 18.66 18.40 -19.46
CA THR A 383 18.18 17.01 -19.30
C THR A 383 16.76 16.95 -18.73
N GLY A 384 16.35 17.97 -17.98
CA GLY A 384 15.08 18.02 -17.25
C GLY A 384 15.10 17.34 -15.88
N PHE A 385 16.27 16.88 -15.41
CA PHE A 385 16.44 16.15 -14.15
C PHE A 385 17.56 16.76 -13.31
N LEU A 386 17.49 16.55 -12.00
CA LEU A 386 18.55 16.77 -11.03
C LEU A 386 19.07 15.44 -10.50
N PRO A 387 20.27 15.42 -9.88
CA PRO A 387 20.76 14.25 -9.19
C PRO A 387 19.80 13.83 -8.08
N LYS A 388 19.65 12.52 -7.90
CA LYS A 388 18.79 11.90 -6.90
C LYS A 388 19.02 12.49 -5.48
N PRO A 389 17.96 13.00 -4.80
CA PRO A 389 18.04 13.42 -3.40
C PRO A 389 18.49 12.29 -2.48
N GLU A 390 19.11 12.63 -1.35
CA GLU A 390 19.47 11.63 -0.34
C GLU A 390 18.24 11.23 0.48
N TYR A 391 17.93 9.93 0.52
CA TYR A 391 16.87 9.36 1.34
C TYR A 391 17.14 7.88 1.64
N THR A 392 16.46 7.38 2.66
CA THR A 392 16.42 5.98 3.06
C THR A 392 15.07 5.37 2.73
N ILE A 393 15.05 4.09 2.35
CA ILE A 393 13.81 3.39 2.01
C ILE A 393 13.21 2.81 3.30
N PRO A 394 12.00 3.22 3.72
CA PRO A 394 11.35 2.66 4.89
C PRO A 394 10.95 1.20 4.65
N LYS A 395 11.01 0.38 5.69
CA LYS A 395 10.59 -1.02 5.66
C LYS A 395 9.45 -1.23 6.65
N ALA A 396 8.27 -1.54 6.13
CA ALA A 396 7.10 -1.81 6.95
C ALA A 396 7.15 -3.22 7.55
N GLU A 397 6.95 -3.28 8.87
CA GLU A 397 6.79 -4.53 9.62
C GLU A 397 5.32 -4.92 9.76
N PRO A 398 5.00 -6.21 9.99
CA PRO A 398 3.64 -6.64 10.25
C PRO A 398 3.01 -5.92 11.44
N GLN A 399 1.76 -5.51 11.30
CA GLN A 399 1.03 -4.72 12.30
C GLN A 399 -0.41 -5.21 12.46
N THR A 400 -0.98 -5.01 13.65
CA THR A 400 -2.42 -5.19 13.87
C THR A 400 -3.22 -4.07 13.23
N ALA A 401 -4.43 -4.40 12.78
CA ALA A 401 -5.40 -3.43 12.28
C ALA A 401 -6.82 -3.91 12.61
N THR A 402 -7.77 -2.99 12.62
CA THR A 402 -9.19 -3.29 12.80
C THR A 402 -9.90 -3.26 11.46
N VAL A 403 -10.77 -4.23 11.18
CA VAL A 403 -11.60 -4.28 9.97
C VAL A 403 -12.66 -3.18 10.04
N ILE A 404 -12.68 -2.29 9.04
CA ILE A 404 -13.65 -1.19 8.95
C ILE A 404 -14.76 -1.52 7.95
N SER A 405 -14.44 -2.20 6.86
CA SER A 405 -15.42 -2.65 5.88
C SER A 405 -14.97 -3.94 5.22
N ASN A 406 -15.91 -4.87 5.04
CA ASN A 406 -15.74 -6.08 4.25
C ASN A 406 -16.64 -6.10 2.99
N THR A 407 -17.24 -4.96 2.66
CA THR A 407 -18.10 -4.80 1.46
C THR A 407 -17.27 -4.29 0.29
N ASP A 408 -16.49 -5.18 -0.31
CA ASP A 408 -15.62 -4.86 -1.45
C ASP A 408 -16.44 -4.42 -2.69
N PRO A 409 -16.28 -3.18 -3.19
CA PRO A 409 -16.99 -2.69 -4.36
C PRO A 409 -16.71 -3.48 -5.65
N GLU A 410 -15.54 -4.13 -5.74
CA GLU A 410 -15.17 -4.96 -6.89
C GLU A 410 -15.49 -6.46 -6.69
N GLY A 411 -16.01 -6.85 -5.52
CA GLY A 411 -16.39 -8.23 -5.23
C GLY A 411 -15.23 -9.24 -5.18
N GLN A 412 -14.00 -8.78 -4.90
CA GLN A 412 -12.79 -9.62 -4.90
C GLN A 412 -12.45 -10.21 -3.51
N GLY A 413 -13.32 -10.00 -2.51
CA GLY A 413 -13.08 -10.46 -1.14
C GLY A 413 -11.96 -9.68 -0.44
N ARG A 414 -11.71 -8.43 -0.87
CA ARG A 414 -10.80 -7.50 -0.17
C ARG A 414 -11.51 -6.91 1.04
N ILE A 415 -10.74 -6.43 1.99
CA ILE A 415 -11.28 -5.69 3.14
C ILE A 415 -10.56 -4.36 3.32
N GLN A 416 -11.25 -3.40 3.90
CA GLN A 416 -10.69 -2.15 4.35
C GLN A 416 -10.39 -2.24 5.84
N VAL A 417 -9.20 -1.81 6.23
CA VAL A 417 -8.75 -1.85 7.63
C VAL A 417 -8.29 -0.47 8.07
N ARG A 418 -8.20 -0.28 9.39
CA ARG A 418 -7.60 0.88 10.03
C ARG A 418 -6.52 0.41 10.99
N PHE A 419 -5.29 0.87 10.76
CA PHE A 419 -4.19 0.64 11.68
C PHE A 419 -4.37 1.44 12.98
N ASP A 420 -3.75 1.00 14.07
CA ASP A 420 -3.92 1.63 15.39
C ASP A 420 -3.42 3.09 15.45
N TRP A 421 -2.50 3.47 14.56
CA TRP A 421 -1.99 4.84 14.41
C TRP A 421 -2.86 5.71 13.50
N GLN A 422 -3.81 5.15 12.75
CA GLN A 422 -4.77 5.92 11.95
C GLN A 422 -5.97 6.34 12.79
N THR A 423 -6.26 7.63 12.85
CA THR A 423 -7.42 8.13 13.65
C THR A 423 -8.72 8.08 12.84
N ASN A 424 -8.79 8.84 11.74
CA ASN A 424 -9.98 8.92 10.88
C ASN A 424 -9.75 8.30 9.49
N ASP A 425 -8.49 8.06 9.12
CA ASP A 425 -8.13 7.47 7.84
C ASP A 425 -8.22 5.95 7.88
N THR A 426 -8.25 5.36 6.70
CA THR A 426 -8.30 3.91 6.50
C THR A 426 -7.36 3.52 5.37
N THR A 427 -7.09 2.22 5.22
CA THR A 427 -6.49 1.72 3.99
C THR A 427 -7.51 1.82 2.84
N HIS A 428 -7.06 1.65 1.61
CA HIS A 428 -7.99 1.19 0.57
C HIS A 428 -8.41 -0.27 0.85
N PHE A 429 -9.35 -0.82 0.10
CA PHE A 429 -9.58 -2.27 0.06
C PHE A 429 -8.28 -3.02 -0.29
N ILE A 430 -7.84 -3.89 0.62
CA ILE A 430 -6.61 -4.67 0.57
C ILE A 430 -6.91 -6.17 0.55
N ARG A 431 -6.02 -6.93 -0.08
CA ARG A 431 -6.22 -8.38 -0.27
C ARG A 431 -6.12 -9.14 1.05
N MET A 432 -6.89 -10.22 1.13
CA MET A 432 -6.77 -11.25 2.15
C MET A 432 -5.84 -12.36 1.66
N MET A 433 -4.92 -12.79 2.52
CA MET A 433 -4.24 -14.07 2.39
C MET A 433 -5.19 -15.15 2.91
N SER A 434 -5.37 -16.19 2.11
CA SER A 434 -6.14 -17.38 2.48
C SER A 434 -5.20 -18.58 2.56
N PRO A 435 -5.45 -19.57 3.44
CA PRO A 435 -4.71 -20.83 3.47
C PRO A 435 -4.66 -21.55 2.11
N ASP A 436 -5.71 -21.40 1.31
CA ASP A 436 -5.80 -21.98 -0.02
C ASP A 436 -6.66 -21.07 -0.91
N ALA A 437 -6.09 -20.57 -2.01
CA ALA A 437 -6.76 -19.65 -2.93
C ALA A 437 -6.37 -19.95 -4.38
N GLY A 438 -7.34 -20.08 -5.26
CA GLY A 438 -7.08 -20.27 -6.69
C GLY A 438 -8.33 -20.35 -7.55
N GLY A 439 -8.11 -20.73 -8.79
CA GLY A 439 -9.13 -21.09 -9.77
C GLY A 439 -8.62 -22.20 -10.69
N THR A 440 -9.52 -22.84 -11.41
CA THR A 440 -9.27 -23.85 -12.44
C THR A 440 -10.19 -23.59 -13.64
N ASP A 441 -10.04 -24.37 -14.70
CA ASP A 441 -10.93 -24.31 -15.87
C ASP A 441 -12.39 -24.63 -15.53
N GLN A 442 -12.63 -25.37 -14.43
CA GLN A 442 -13.97 -25.74 -13.97
C GLN A 442 -14.52 -24.79 -12.90
N ILE A 443 -13.65 -24.23 -12.06
CA ILE A 443 -14.00 -23.32 -10.98
C ILE A 443 -13.16 -22.05 -11.13
N THR A 444 -13.69 -21.08 -11.86
CA THR A 444 -12.91 -19.89 -12.27
C THR A 444 -12.68 -18.88 -11.15
N GLN A 445 -13.46 -18.94 -10.05
CA GLN A 445 -13.38 -18.01 -8.91
C GLN A 445 -13.60 -18.75 -7.59
N ASN A 446 -13.00 -18.22 -6.51
CA ASN A 446 -13.25 -18.64 -5.12
C ASN A 446 -13.03 -20.14 -4.83
N ARG A 447 -12.13 -20.82 -5.56
CA ARG A 447 -11.70 -22.18 -5.20
C ARG A 447 -10.71 -22.11 -4.05
N GLY A 448 -11.04 -22.75 -2.93
CA GLY A 448 -10.21 -22.80 -1.73
C GLY A 448 -10.97 -22.36 -0.48
N TYR A 449 -10.28 -21.75 0.48
CA TYR A 449 -10.87 -21.28 1.72
C TYR A 449 -11.30 -19.81 1.61
N VAL A 450 -12.60 -19.55 1.69
CA VAL A 450 -13.16 -18.18 1.57
C VAL A 450 -13.86 -17.83 2.88
N ALA A 451 -13.11 -17.24 3.81
CA ALA A 451 -13.62 -16.68 5.05
C ALA A 451 -13.08 -15.26 5.22
N ILE A 452 -13.94 -14.28 4.98
CA ILE A 452 -13.59 -12.86 5.09
C ILE A 452 -13.92 -12.39 6.51
N PRO A 453 -12.98 -11.72 7.21
CA PRO A 453 -13.22 -11.14 8.53
C PRO A 453 -14.44 -10.21 8.57
N GLU A 454 -15.07 -10.12 9.72
CA GLU A 454 -16.22 -9.26 9.97
C GLU A 454 -15.77 -7.85 10.37
N VAL A 455 -16.65 -6.87 10.19
CA VAL A 455 -16.39 -5.49 10.64
C VAL A 455 -16.20 -5.48 12.16
N GLY A 456 -15.12 -4.85 12.63
CA GLY A 456 -14.72 -4.81 14.03
C GLY A 456 -13.72 -5.91 14.44
N ASP A 457 -13.48 -6.92 13.59
CA ASP A 457 -12.46 -7.93 13.89
C ASP A 457 -11.06 -7.31 13.89
N GLN A 458 -10.18 -7.86 14.73
CA GLN A 458 -8.75 -7.55 14.68
C GLN A 458 -8.07 -8.51 13.70
N VAL A 459 -7.23 -7.97 12.82
CA VAL A 459 -6.46 -8.72 11.82
C VAL A 459 -4.99 -8.36 11.90
N MET A 460 -4.14 -9.27 11.45
CA MET A 460 -2.72 -9.00 11.25
C MET A 460 -2.46 -8.66 9.78
N VAL A 461 -1.83 -7.53 9.54
CA VAL A 461 -1.52 -6.99 8.20
C VAL A 461 -0.02 -7.06 7.97
N ASN A 462 0.38 -7.48 6.79
CA ASN A 462 1.77 -7.49 6.33
C ASN A 462 1.88 -6.73 5.00
N PHE A 463 3.09 -6.49 4.54
CA PHE A 463 3.38 -5.57 3.45
C PHE A 463 4.16 -6.30 2.36
N VAL A 464 3.64 -6.32 1.13
CA VAL A 464 4.31 -6.97 0.01
C VAL A 464 5.65 -6.26 -0.26
N HIS A 465 6.74 -7.02 -0.24
CA HIS A 465 8.11 -6.49 -0.33
C HIS A 465 8.49 -5.53 0.82
N SER A 466 7.85 -5.63 1.99
CA SER A 466 8.01 -4.70 3.12
C SER A 466 7.75 -3.24 2.74
N HIS A 467 6.95 -2.99 1.70
CA HIS A 467 6.65 -1.65 1.21
C HIS A 467 5.39 -1.09 1.90
N PRO A 468 5.45 0.06 2.59
CA PRO A 468 4.34 0.62 3.37
C PRO A 468 3.03 0.77 2.57
N ASP A 469 3.13 1.14 1.30
CA ASP A 469 1.96 1.33 0.43
C ASP A 469 1.30 0.01 -0.04
N ARG A 470 1.86 -1.16 0.28
CA ARG A 470 1.40 -2.47 -0.20
C ARG A 470 0.87 -3.40 0.91
N PRO A 471 -0.06 -2.96 1.78
CA PRO A 471 -0.62 -3.82 2.80
C PRO A 471 -1.48 -4.95 2.22
N PHE A 472 -1.47 -6.09 2.89
CA PHE A 472 -2.39 -7.21 2.71
C PHE A 472 -2.60 -7.90 4.06
N VAL A 473 -3.76 -8.51 4.25
CA VAL A 473 -4.13 -9.14 5.53
C VAL A 473 -3.63 -10.57 5.54
N MET A 474 -2.92 -10.99 6.59
CA MET A 474 -2.45 -12.36 6.77
C MET A 474 -3.53 -13.27 7.37
N GLY A 475 -4.40 -12.74 8.23
CA GLY A 475 -5.47 -13.49 8.89
C GLY A 475 -6.05 -12.74 10.08
N GLY A 476 -7.11 -13.31 10.67
CA GLY A 476 -7.72 -12.82 11.91
C GLY A 476 -6.83 -13.08 13.13
N MET A 477 -6.86 -12.16 14.09
CA MET A 477 -6.11 -12.25 15.33
C MET A 477 -7.09 -12.18 16.51
N PHE A 478 -7.23 -13.27 17.25
CA PHE A 478 -8.05 -13.27 18.46
C PHE A 478 -7.40 -12.43 19.56
N HIS A 479 -8.20 -11.67 20.30
CA HIS A 479 -7.79 -10.92 21.48
C HIS A 479 -8.60 -11.33 22.72
N GLY A 480 -8.23 -10.86 23.91
CA GLY A 480 -8.84 -11.28 25.19
C GLY A 480 -10.38 -11.14 25.29
N GLY A 481 -10.98 -10.21 24.54
CA GLY A 481 -12.44 -10.07 24.44
C GLY A 481 -13.19 -11.09 23.58
N VAL A 482 -12.52 -11.83 22.68
CA VAL A 482 -13.18 -12.78 21.74
C VAL A 482 -12.55 -14.17 21.73
N ALA A 483 -11.31 -14.31 22.21
CA ALA A 483 -10.60 -15.58 22.20
C ALA A 483 -11.23 -16.58 23.19
N LEU A 484 -11.60 -17.76 22.69
CA LEU A 484 -12.02 -18.90 23.50
C LEU A 484 -11.44 -20.17 22.86
N GLY A 485 -10.54 -20.87 23.57
CA GLY A 485 -9.85 -22.06 23.05
C GLY A 485 -8.70 -22.49 23.94
N GLY A 486 -8.10 -23.65 23.64
CA GLY A 486 -6.93 -24.14 24.38
C GLY A 486 -7.22 -24.58 25.81
N GLY A 487 -8.43 -25.07 26.10
CA GLY A 487 -8.81 -25.66 27.40
C GLY A 487 -7.89 -26.82 27.83
N VAL A 488 -8.21 -27.51 28.93
CA VAL A 488 -7.39 -28.63 29.45
C VAL A 488 -7.06 -29.62 28.31
N ASN A 489 -5.77 -29.90 28.09
CA ASN A 489 -5.27 -30.77 27.01
C ASN A 489 -5.59 -30.34 25.57
N ASN A 490 -6.19 -29.16 25.33
CA ASN A 490 -6.61 -28.69 24.00
C ASN A 490 -7.44 -29.72 23.23
N HIS A 491 -8.28 -30.48 23.95
CA HIS A 491 -9.06 -31.61 23.41
C HIS A 491 -10.19 -31.17 22.47
N LEU A 492 -10.67 -29.92 22.58
CA LEU A 492 -11.70 -29.36 21.70
C LEU A 492 -11.11 -28.46 20.62
N LYS A 493 -11.46 -28.74 19.37
CA LYS A 493 -11.15 -27.91 18.20
C LYS A 493 -12.43 -27.64 17.42
N SER A 494 -12.57 -26.43 16.87
CA SER A 494 -13.80 -26.09 16.17
C SER A 494 -13.60 -25.11 15.02
N ILE A 495 -14.50 -25.19 14.05
CA ILE A 495 -14.76 -24.15 13.07
C ILE A 495 -16.13 -23.58 13.37
N GLN A 496 -16.23 -22.27 13.52
CA GLN A 496 -17.49 -21.59 13.84
C GLN A 496 -17.67 -20.35 12.98
N THR A 497 -18.88 -20.17 12.43
CA THR A 497 -19.26 -18.98 11.66
C THR A 497 -20.02 -17.97 12.52
N ARG A 498 -20.19 -16.75 11.99
CA ARG A 498 -20.89 -15.63 12.67
C ARG A 498 -22.28 -16.00 13.19
N SER A 499 -23.06 -16.81 12.46
CA SER A 499 -24.41 -17.19 12.86
C SER A 499 -24.45 -18.28 13.92
N GLY A 500 -23.32 -18.94 14.21
CA GLY A 500 -23.24 -20.05 15.16
C GLY A 500 -23.30 -21.45 14.53
N ILE A 501 -23.15 -21.57 13.20
CA ILE A 501 -22.89 -22.88 12.56
C ILE A 501 -21.53 -23.36 13.03
N ARG A 502 -21.44 -24.60 13.51
CA ARG A 502 -20.22 -25.12 14.13
C ARG A 502 -19.93 -26.56 13.71
N ILE A 503 -18.66 -26.82 13.42
CA ILE A 503 -18.07 -28.16 13.39
C ILE A 503 -17.19 -28.26 14.63
N LEU A 504 -17.50 -29.19 15.52
CA LEU A 504 -16.78 -29.45 16.76
C LEU A 504 -16.11 -30.82 16.69
N MET A 505 -14.83 -30.86 17.00
CA MET A 505 -14.01 -32.08 17.08
C MET A 505 -13.50 -32.21 18.51
N ASN A 506 -13.75 -33.36 19.13
CA ASN A 506 -13.33 -33.68 20.48
C ASN A 506 -12.36 -34.87 20.45
N ASP A 507 -11.08 -34.59 20.69
CA ASP A 507 -10.02 -35.60 20.66
C ASP A 507 -10.05 -36.53 21.88
N GLU A 508 -10.64 -36.09 23.01
CA GLU A 508 -10.75 -36.93 24.22
C GLU A 508 -11.82 -38.00 24.04
N GLU A 509 -12.94 -37.64 23.42
CA GLU A 509 -14.02 -38.57 23.09
C GLU A 509 -13.81 -39.28 21.73
N GLY A 510 -12.91 -38.77 20.88
CA GLY A 510 -12.78 -39.19 19.48
C GLY A 510 -14.01 -38.84 18.65
N SER A 511 -14.78 -37.82 19.04
CA SER A 511 -16.11 -37.51 18.51
C SER A 511 -16.12 -36.27 17.60
N VAL A 512 -17.11 -36.20 16.71
CA VAL A 512 -17.34 -35.05 15.80
C VAL A 512 -18.81 -34.67 15.80
N THR A 513 -19.11 -33.38 15.97
CA THR A 513 -20.46 -32.82 15.89
C THR A 513 -20.54 -31.69 14.86
N ILE A 514 -21.47 -31.79 13.91
CA ILE A 514 -21.88 -30.69 13.03
C ILE A 514 -23.22 -30.19 13.53
N LEU A 515 -23.31 -28.90 13.86
CA LEU A 515 -24.53 -28.28 14.38
C LEU A 515 -24.82 -26.92 13.73
N ASP A 516 -26.10 -26.61 13.64
CA ASP A 516 -26.58 -25.27 13.30
C ASP A 516 -27.33 -24.62 14.49
N PRO A 517 -27.58 -23.29 14.44
CA PRO A 517 -28.25 -22.58 15.52
C PRO A 517 -29.69 -23.00 15.78
N SER A 518 -30.32 -23.74 14.86
CA SER A 518 -31.70 -24.22 15.00
C SER A 518 -31.80 -25.53 15.78
N GLY A 519 -30.67 -26.17 16.07
CA GLY A 519 -30.59 -27.42 16.82
C GLY A 519 -30.55 -28.68 15.96
N ASN A 520 -30.30 -28.56 14.65
CA ASN A 520 -29.98 -29.74 13.83
C ASN A 520 -28.58 -30.25 14.20
N THR A 521 -28.42 -31.57 14.29
CA THR A 521 -27.13 -32.19 14.64
C THR A 521 -26.83 -33.41 13.78
N TYR A 522 -25.58 -33.51 13.33
CA TYR A 522 -24.95 -34.74 12.84
C TYR A 522 -23.80 -35.09 13.77
N PHE A 523 -23.88 -36.24 14.44
CA PHE A 523 -22.94 -36.63 15.48
C PHE A 523 -22.36 -38.02 15.21
N MET A 524 -21.02 -38.09 15.26
CA MET A 524 -20.23 -39.32 15.22
C MET A 524 -19.51 -39.45 16.56
N ASP A 525 -19.69 -40.56 17.27
CA ASP A 525 -19.29 -40.69 18.69
C ASP A 525 -17.89 -41.25 18.94
N GLY A 526 -17.14 -41.57 17.89
CA GLY A 526 -15.81 -42.22 17.99
C GLY A 526 -15.83 -43.70 18.36
N GLN A 527 -16.97 -44.25 18.79
CA GLN A 527 -17.17 -45.65 19.19
C GLN A 527 -17.89 -46.48 18.11
N GLY A 528 -18.20 -45.84 16.97
CA GLY A 528 -18.80 -46.47 15.80
C GLY A 528 -20.29 -46.16 15.60
N ASN A 529 -20.90 -45.33 16.46
CA ASN A 529 -22.28 -44.91 16.30
C ASN A 529 -22.38 -43.55 15.61
N ILE A 530 -23.45 -43.39 14.83
CA ILE A 530 -23.82 -42.14 14.16
C ILE A 530 -25.24 -41.79 14.56
N SER A 531 -25.49 -40.53 14.90
CA SER A 531 -26.84 -40.01 15.18
C SER A 531 -27.11 -38.71 14.42
N MET A 532 -28.32 -38.61 13.88
CA MET A 532 -28.81 -37.42 13.17
C MET A 532 -30.11 -36.97 13.82
N LYS A 533 -30.23 -35.68 14.13
CA LYS A 533 -31.43 -35.10 14.74
C LYS A 533 -31.85 -33.84 14.00
N ALA A 534 -33.13 -33.77 13.67
CA ALA A 534 -33.78 -32.57 13.15
C ALA A 534 -35.01 -32.24 14.02
N PRO A 535 -35.16 -31.01 14.54
CA PRO A 535 -36.33 -30.62 15.34
C PRO A 535 -37.66 -30.57 14.57
N LYS A 536 -37.61 -30.56 13.23
CA LYS A 536 -38.79 -30.51 12.35
C LYS A 536 -38.79 -31.72 11.40
N ASN A 537 -38.64 -31.47 10.10
CA ASN A 537 -38.72 -32.50 9.07
C ASN A 537 -37.34 -33.10 8.79
N PHE A 538 -37.30 -34.40 8.51
CA PHE A 538 -36.13 -35.12 8.02
C PHE A 538 -36.50 -35.84 6.72
N THR A 539 -35.78 -35.58 5.62
CA THR A 539 -36.13 -36.07 4.28
C THR A 539 -34.92 -36.68 3.59
N LEU A 540 -35.09 -37.85 2.98
CA LEU A 540 -34.08 -38.54 2.18
C LEU A 540 -34.61 -38.75 0.76
N ASN A 541 -33.91 -38.24 -0.25
CA ASN A 541 -34.27 -38.37 -1.66
C ASN A 541 -33.07 -38.88 -2.46
N ALA A 542 -33.28 -39.82 -3.39
CA ALA A 542 -32.27 -40.26 -4.35
C ALA A 542 -32.89 -40.33 -5.76
N GLY A 543 -32.08 -40.02 -6.79
CA GLY A 543 -32.52 -40.09 -8.19
C GLY A 543 -32.62 -41.53 -8.71
N ASP A 544 -31.80 -42.43 -8.17
CA ASP A 544 -31.80 -43.85 -8.51
C ASP A 544 -32.28 -44.68 -7.30
N ASN A 545 -31.36 -45.18 -6.46
CA ASN A 545 -31.69 -46.15 -5.41
C ASN A 545 -31.37 -45.62 -3.99
N ILE A 546 -32.20 -46.00 -3.02
CA ILE A 546 -31.89 -45.93 -1.58
C ILE A 546 -31.89 -47.35 -1.02
N ASN A 547 -30.77 -47.78 -0.43
CA ASN A 547 -30.64 -49.09 0.22
C ASN A 547 -30.43 -48.92 1.72
N ILE A 548 -31.21 -49.63 2.54
CA ILE A 548 -31.10 -49.61 4.00
C ILE A 548 -30.94 -51.06 4.48
N THR A 549 -29.88 -51.35 5.23
CA THR A 549 -29.57 -52.69 5.72
C THR A 549 -28.91 -52.61 7.09
N ALA A 550 -29.29 -53.50 8.01
CA ALA A 550 -28.69 -53.62 9.33
C ALA A 550 -28.34 -55.09 9.63
N GLY A 551 -27.22 -55.32 10.33
CA GLY A 551 -26.77 -56.67 10.67
C GLY A 551 -27.61 -57.38 11.75
N LYS A 552 -28.51 -56.64 12.42
CA LYS A 552 -29.38 -57.18 13.47
C LYS A 552 -30.83 -56.75 13.27
N GLU A 553 -31.11 -55.45 13.40
CA GLU A 553 -32.47 -54.93 13.45
C GLU A 553 -32.58 -53.58 12.74
N ILE A 554 -33.71 -53.38 12.06
CA ILE A 554 -34.18 -52.06 11.61
C ILE A 554 -35.50 -51.80 12.34
N SER A 555 -35.57 -50.66 13.04
CA SER A 555 -36.79 -50.22 13.72
C SER A 555 -37.28 -48.91 13.11
N ILE A 556 -38.53 -48.89 12.66
CA ILE A 556 -39.19 -47.72 12.07
C ILE A 556 -40.45 -47.42 12.88
N GLY A 557 -40.51 -46.24 13.47
CA GLY A 557 -41.64 -45.78 14.26
C GLY A 557 -42.04 -44.36 13.89
N ALA A 558 -43.35 -44.09 13.91
CA ALA A 558 -43.91 -42.75 13.74
C ALA A 558 -45.02 -42.52 14.78
N GLY A 559 -45.15 -41.29 15.27
CA GLY A 559 -46.18 -40.94 16.26
C GLY A 559 -47.60 -40.85 15.68
N ALA A 560 -47.74 -40.71 14.36
CA ALA A 560 -49.03 -40.58 13.69
C ALA A 560 -49.24 -41.68 12.63
N SER A 561 -48.45 -41.68 11.55
CA SER A 561 -48.62 -42.63 10.45
C SER A 561 -47.31 -43.00 9.76
N ILE A 562 -47.30 -44.18 9.13
CA ILE A 562 -46.25 -44.65 8.22
C ILE A 562 -46.94 -44.98 6.90
N THR A 563 -46.40 -44.47 5.78
CA THR A 563 -46.90 -44.73 4.43
C THR A 563 -45.78 -45.35 3.59
N SER A 564 -46.05 -46.48 2.94
CA SER A 564 -45.13 -47.16 2.03
C SER A 564 -45.81 -47.37 0.67
N THR A 565 -45.29 -46.72 -0.37
CA THR A 565 -45.86 -46.74 -1.72
C THR A 565 -44.77 -46.97 -2.76
N ALA A 566 -45.04 -47.83 -3.74
CA ALA A 566 -44.20 -48.02 -4.92
C ALA A 566 -45.10 -48.13 -6.16
N ASN A 567 -44.62 -47.65 -7.31
CA ASN A 567 -45.37 -47.70 -8.56
C ASN A 567 -45.38 -49.10 -9.21
N ASP A 568 -44.32 -49.88 -8.96
CA ASP A 568 -44.17 -51.21 -9.54
C ASP A 568 -44.40 -52.27 -8.46
N ASN A 569 -43.37 -52.61 -7.68
CA ASN A 569 -43.46 -53.67 -6.67
C ASN A 569 -43.05 -53.22 -5.26
N ILE A 570 -43.75 -53.76 -4.26
CA ILE A 570 -43.29 -53.81 -2.87
C ILE A 570 -43.09 -55.28 -2.52
N VAL A 571 -41.87 -55.66 -2.12
CA VAL A 571 -41.54 -57.05 -1.76
C VAL A 571 -41.19 -57.10 -0.28
N SER A 572 -41.95 -57.89 0.49
CA SER A 572 -41.71 -58.15 1.91
C SER A 572 -41.44 -59.63 2.13
N ILE A 573 -40.23 -59.97 2.62
CA ILE A 573 -39.80 -61.36 2.85
C ILE A 573 -39.31 -61.49 4.28
N ALA A 574 -39.84 -62.46 5.03
CA ALA A 574 -39.40 -62.80 6.37
C ALA A 574 -38.91 -64.27 6.41
N GLY A 575 -37.73 -64.52 6.98
CA GLY A 575 -37.18 -65.87 7.08
C GLY A 575 -37.79 -66.74 8.19
N LYS A 576 -38.60 -66.14 9.07
CA LYS A 576 -39.33 -66.84 10.15
C LYS A 576 -40.79 -66.42 10.15
N ASP A 577 -41.10 -65.33 10.85
CA ASP A 577 -42.46 -64.86 11.08
C ASP A 577 -42.66 -63.47 10.47
N MET A 578 -43.82 -63.26 9.84
CA MET A 578 -44.34 -61.95 9.51
C MET A 578 -45.60 -61.72 10.34
N LYS A 579 -45.59 -60.69 11.21
CA LYS A 579 -46.71 -60.37 12.09
C LYS A 579 -47.30 -59.02 11.69
N LEU A 580 -48.56 -59.03 11.23
CA LEU A 580 -49.36 -57.82 11.03
C LEU A 580 -50.41 -57.73 12.13
N THR A 581 -50.56 -56.56 12.73
CA THR A 581 -51.55 -56.32 13.79
C THR A 581 -52.07 -54.89 13.66
N ALA A 582 -53.38 -54.73 13.58
CA ALA A 582 -54.06 -53.44 13.63
C ALA A 582 -55.18 -53.51 14.67
N SER A 583 -55.34 -52.45 15.46
CA SER A 583 -56.48 -52.32 16.39
C SER A 583 -57.77 -51.91 15.66
N GLY A 584 -57.64 -51.24 14.52
CA GLY A 584 -58.73 -50.97 13.58
C GLY A 584 -58.75 -52.00 12.46
N ASP A 585 -58.92 -51.50 11.23
CA ASP A 585 -59.13 -52.37 10.07
C ASP A 585 -57.82 -52.73 9.34
N ILE A 586 -57.79 -53.92 8.75
CA ILE A 586 -56.81 -54.32 7.73
C ILE A 586 -57.58 -54.51 6.42
N THR A 587 -57.23 -53.72 5.40
CA THR A 587 -57.87 -53.75 4.07
C THR A 587 -56.83 -54.10 3.02
N GLU A 588 -57.12 -55.10 2.20
CA GLU A 588 -56.27 -55.55 1.10
C GLU A 588 -57.09 -55.54 -0.20
N THR A 589 -56.55 -54.97 -1.27
CA THR A 589 -57.23 -54.87 -2.57
C THR A 589 -56.21 -55.15 -3.67
N SER A 590 -56.54 -56.08 -4.57
CA SER A 590 -55.67 -56.55 -5.64
C SER A 590 -56.49 -57.19 -6.75
N ASP A 591 -56.01 -57.17 -7.99
CA ASP A 591 -56.63 -57.90 -9.11
C ASP A 591 -56.57 -59.41 -8.93
N THR A 592 -55.49 -59.92 -8.33
CA THR A 592 -55.32 -61.35 -8.04
C THR A 592 -54.63 -61.52 -6.68
N ARG A 593 -55.23 -62.34 -5.83
CA ARG A 593 -54.65 -62.74 -4.53
C ARG A 593 -54.44 -64.25 -4.51
N THR A 594 -53.23 -64.67 -4.19
CA THR A 594 -52.88 -66.08 -4.06
C THR A 594 -52.32 -66.34 -2.67
N GLU A 595 -52.95 -67.24 -1.94
CA GLU A 595 -52.50 -67.68 -0.61
C GLU A 595 -52.07 -69.15 -0.70
N MET A 596 -50.78 -69.42 -0.44
CA MET A 596 -50.23 -70.78 -0.40
C MET A 596 -49.74 -71.07 1.02
N ILE A 597 -50.36 -72.04 1.68
CA ILE A 597 -50.04 -72.43 3.06
C ILE A 597 -49.69 -73.91 3.10
N GLU A 598 -48.49 -74.25 3.54
CA GLU A 598 -47.99 -75.64 3.55
C GLU A 598 -48.52 -76.47 4.71
N LYS A 599 -48.79 -75.84 5.86
CA LYS A 599 -49.13 -76.54 7.12
C LYS A 599 -50.56 -76.26 7.57
N GLU A 600 -50.81 -75.07 8.12
CA GLU A 600 -52.07 -74.76 8.79
C GLU A 600 -52.54 -73.35 8.42
N PHE A 601 -53.75 -73.25 7.88
CA PHE A 601 -54.45 -72.00 7.65
C PHE A 601 -55.58 -71.85 8.66
N LYS A 602 -55.52 -70.80 9.49
CA LYS A 602 -56.52 -70.50 10.53
C LYS A 602 -57.11 -69.11 10.29
N ARG A 603 -58.43 -69.06 10.10
CA ARG A 603 -59.21 -67.82 10.08
C ARG A 603 -60.22 -67.86 11.22
N GLN A 604 -60.24 -66.81 12.04
CA GLN A 604 -61.19 -66.65 13.14
C GLN A 604 -61.71 -65.22 13.14
N SER A 605 -63.03 -65.07 13.17
CA SER A 605 -63.71 -63.78 13.30
C SER A 605 -65.11 -63.99 13.89
N GLU A 606 -65.74 -62.92 14.37
CA GLU A 606 -67.15 -62.95 14.80
C GLU A 606 -68.09 -63.11 13.59
N THR A 607 -67.78 -62.43 12.49
CA THR A 607 -68.47 -62.56 11.21
C THR A 607 -67.43 -62.77 10.10
N SER A 608 -67.63 -63.76 9.23
CA SER A 608 -66.78 -64.05 8.07
C SER A 608 -67.66 -64.19 6.84
N ASN A 609 -67.55 -63.27 5.89
CA ASN A 609 -68.29 -63.29 4.64
C ASN A 609 -67.32 -63.52 3.48
N GLU A 610 -67.67 -64.43 2.58
CA GLU A 610 -66.97 -64.68 1.33
C GLU A 610 -67.97 -64.56 0.18
N ILE A 611 -67.67 -63.69 -0.78
CA ILE A 611 -68.56 -63.38 -1.91
C ILE A 611 -67.71 -63.45 -3.18
N ALA A 612 -68.02 -64.39 -4.06
CA ALA A 612 -67.34 -64.55 -5.34
C ALA A 612 -68.31 -65.03 -6.43
N GLY A 613 -67.95 -64.81 -7.70
CA GLY A 613 -68.72 -65.33 -8.85
C GLY A 613 -68.71 -66.86 -8.93
N GLU A 614 -67.63 -67.48 -8.45
CA GLU A 614 -67.47 -68.93 -8.31
C GLU A 614 -66.63 -69.22 -7.05
N ILE A 615 -67.03 -70.21 -6.27
CA ILE A 615 -66.29 -70.71 -5.10
C ILE A 615 -66.10 -72.22 -5.28
N SER A 616 -64.86 -72.68 -5.10
CA SER A 616 -64.46 -74.09 -5.20
C SER A 616 -63.73 -74.51 -3.94
N MET A 617 -64.26 -75.48 -3.21
CA MET A 617 -63.68 -76.01 -1.97
C MET A 617 -63.54 -77.53 -2.06
N PHE A 618 -62.33 -78.04 -1.83
CA PHE A 618 -62.03 -79.48 -1.93
C PHE A 618 -61.06 -79.89 -0.83
N SER A 619 -61.32 -81.06 -0.22
CA SER A 619 -60.35 -81.74 0.65
C SER A 619 -59.82 -82.97 -0.07
N GLN A 620 -58.50 -83.11 -0.18
CA GLN A 620 -57.88 -84.15 -1.01
C GLN A 620 -57.70 -85.50 -0.31
N LEU A 621 -57.42 -85.48 0.99
CA LEU A 621 -57.06 -86.68 1.75
C LEU A 621 -58.07 -87.01 2.84
N GLU A 622 -58.61 -85.98 3.50
CA GLU A 622 -59.40 -86.10 4.72
C GLU A 622 -60.80 -85.48 4.55
N ASN A 623 -61.61 -85.56 5.60
CA ASN A 623 -62.98 -85.03 5.59
C ASN A 623 -63.03 -83.50 5.54
N MET A 624 -63.94 -82.95 4.73
CA MET A 624 -64.36 -81.55 4.86
C MET A 624 -65.44 -81.45 5.94
N THR A 625 -65.19 -80.68 7.00
CA THR A 625 -66.11 -80.55 8.13
C THR A 625 -66.72 -79.14 8.17
N MET A 626 -68.04 -79.05 8.00
CA MET A 626 -68.81 -77.82 8.25
C MET A 626 -69.73 -78.04 9.45
N GLN A 627 -69.60 -77.18 10.45
CA GLN A 627 -70.38 -77.27 11.70
C GLN A 627 -70.93 -75.88 12.06
N SER A 628 -72.18 -75.82 12.49
CA SER A 628 -72.84 -74.60 12.97
C SER A 628 -73.57 -74.90 14.28
N GLY A 629 -73.50 -73.99 15.24
CA GLY A 629 -74.30 -74.07 16.47
C GLY A 629 -75.81 -73.82 16.24
N LYS A 630 -76.19 -73.44 15.01
CA LYS A 630 -77.58 -73.22 14.59
C LYS A 630 -77.87 -73.98 13.29
N ILE A 631 -77.84 -73.29 12.14
CA ILE A 631 -78.23 -73.81 10.83
C ILE A 631 -77.03 -73.65 9.87
N VAL A 632 -76.87 -74.60 8.96
CA VAL A 632 -76.04 -74.48 7.74
C VAL A 632 -77.01 -74.53 6.56
N GLU A 633 -76.98 -73.52 5.68
CA GLU A 633 -77.88 -73.43 4.52
C GLU A 633 -77.10 -73.55 3.20
N PHE A 634 -77.56 -74.41 2.30
CA PHE A 634 -77.01 -74.58 0.95
C PHE A 634 -78.10 -74.26 -0.08
N ASN A 635 -78.26 -72.97 -0.40
CA ASN A 635 -79.32 -72.48 -1.27
C ASN A 635 -78.78 -72.27 -2.70
N SER A 636 -79.46 -72.83 -3.71
CA SER A 636 -79.13 -72.68 -5.13
C SER A 636 -80.39 -72.28 -5.92
N ALA A 637 -80.24 -71.35 -6.88
CA ALA A 637 -81.35 -70.90 -7.73
C ALA A 637 -81.78 -71.94 -8.78
N GLU A 638 -80.90 -72.89 -9.13
CA GLU A 638 -81.19 -73.94 -10.10
C GLU A 638 -81.43 -75.28 -9.39
N LYS A 639 -80.38 -75.95 -8.86
CA LYS A 639 -80.44 -77.22 -8.10
C LYS A 639 -79.18 -77.44 -7.24
N SER A 640 -79.34 -77.74 -5.94
CA SER A 640 -78.25 -78.24 -5.08
C SER A 640 -78.15 -79.78 -5.19
N LYS A 641 -76.96 -80.32 -5.47
CA LYS A 641 -76.68 -81.78 -5.41
C LYS A 641 -75.85 -82.08 -4.17
N LEU A 642 -76.53 -82.39 -3.07
CA LEU A 642 -75.91 -82.89 -1.84
C LEU A 642 -76.12 -84.42 -1.82
N PHE A 643 -75.04 -85.19 -1.66
CA PHE A 643 -75.07 -86.65 -1.56
C PHE A 643 -74.57 -87.12 -0.21
#